data_AF-A0A158E726-F1
#
_entry.id   AF-A0A158E726-F1
#
_cell.length_a   1.000
_cell.length_b   1.000
_cell.length_c   1.000
_cell.angle_alpha   90.00
_cell.angle_beta   90.00
_cell.angle_gamma   90.00
#
_symmetry.space_group_name_H-M   'P 1'
#
loop_
_entity.id
_entity.type
_entity.pdbx_description
1 polymer ?
#
loop_
_entity_poly.entity_id
_entity_poly.type
_entity_poly.pdbx_seq_one_letter_code
_entity_poly.pdbx_strand_id
1 'polypeptide(L)'
;MRKVAERVAARDEPVDDVDNPNSDSYRYADTGHIAGSRKEEAAAQVISRAKKEGARVFASAIDWDEIEQNPREARELITKSNLFGAVDWAALRDGGMDPGAAFLVDRVYAAIGQEPSEESAQARKDYVTGLQTLRDRLEGCKTPSDVADVLDALREEYDGKMLTAEESEKYQALGAQSRALFDEEGALRGQIDQAYNAMINLRSEMYGVEREVDNRKRRGWAPKPDLDAKLAAFKQRLADADKEWGDAIQSTKPRREELESARRDIGVQREAIVLAAHVRNKLDNPLHRAWNLMGDRFVSVLRYRSSKGSDAFRNHLATAKVGKIDWSWIEKDVTRAPRVSKESARFQLKVADNFERVGGRTMVPQSTAELKEMFGLRDVQSGNWVLRDVASAKFHTEHSAAAFADLADLLGADDAHVALNGRLALAFGARGQGAKGWKDGAARAHYEPVQRVINLTKMGGGGALAHEWFHALDNMAKEAEGGGAAGREDFITERPDLLPPGDLRDAVVELRRAMFDGPHRITQTMQYTADDARLAQRNVGNSRFPNGVAKRIQDAGNVHDAVQAIDGMLGPKPGAKQSPRQKRMHADWRRIAIAHYGGNAEGGEISVRSGAPMSSFMLEAHKLDQGGTAYWRETHEMAARAFQSYVEDRLADQGRRNDYLSVYADNRYHVDPLTGMQWKPYPEGEERQRINAAFDRFVAALKKSDTLAKALAMLKAA
;
A
#
# COMPACT_ATOMS: atom_id res chain seq x y z
N MET A 1 23.04 83.96 -38.34
CA MET A 1 22.84 83.59 -36.92
C MET A 1 21.60 82.71 -36.80
N ARG A 2 21.67 81.68 -35.95
CA ARG A 2 20.65 80.67 -35.54
C ARG A 2 20.37 79.55 -36.57
N LYS A 3 20.99 78.37 -36.40
CA LYS A 3 20.71 77.23 -35.47
C LYS A 3 19.61 76.33 -36.04
N VAL A 4 19.98 75.21 -36.68
CA VAL A 4 20.15 73.86 -36.10
C VAL A 4 18.86 73.35 -35.46
N ALA A 5 18.12 72.50 -36.20
CA ALA A 5 17.12 71.58 -35.67
C ALA A 5 16.77 70.53 -36.73
N GLU A 6 17.65 69.56 -36.95
CA GLU A 6 17.27 68.26 -37.54
C GLU A 6 17.99 67.14 -36.79
N ARG A 7 17.23 66.08 -36.48
CA ARG A 7 17.58 64.79 -35.84
C ARG A 7 17.75 64.80 -34.32
N VAL A 8 16.72 64.34 -33.62
CA VAL A 8 16.62 63.00 -32.99
C VAL A 8 15.28 62.99 -32.23
N ALA A 9 14.26 62.39 -32.83
CA ALA A 9 13.15 61.84 -32.07
C ALA A 9 13.48 60.36 -31.86
N ALA A 10 14.28 60.10 -30.81
CA ALA A 10 14.38 58.75 -30.28
C ALA A 10 12.97 58.42 -29.75
N ARG A 11 12.33 57.45 -30.40
CA ARG A 11 11.23 56.72 -29.79
C ARG A 11 11.82 56.02 -28.58
N ASP A 12 11.41 56.41 -27.38
CA ASP A 12 11.46 55.54 -26.22
C ASP A 12 10.56 54.33 -26.55
N GLU A 13 11.16 53.27 -27.10
CA GLU A 13 10.56 51.96 -26.95
C GLU A 13 10.65 51.60 -25.46
N PRO A 14 9.56 51.10 -24.84
CA PRO A 14 9.65 50.64 -23.47
C PRO A 14 10.70 49.53 -23.43
N VAL A 15 11.75 49.74 -22.62
CA VAL A 15 12.70 48.68 -22.30
C VAL A 15 11.87 47.59 -21.63
N ASP A 16 11.63 46.51 -22.36
CA ASP A 16 10.94 45.34 -21.85
C ASP A 16 11.75 44.84 -20.65
N ASP A 17 11.18 44.95 -19.45
CA ASP A 17 11.87 44.62 -18.21
C ASP A 17 12.02 43.09 -18.15
N VAL A 18 13.14 42.59 -18.69
CA VAL A 18 13.49 41.16 -18.75
C VAL A 18 13.65 40.51 -17.37
N ASP A 19 13.69 41.32 -16.30
CA ASP A 19 13.69 40.88 -14.91
C ASP A 19 12.29 40.96 -14.25
N ASN A 20 11.26 41.44 -14.95
CA ASN A 20 9.88 41.43 -14.45
C ASN A 20 9.27 40.02 -14.60
N PRO A 21 8.92 39.32 -13.50
CA PRO A 21 8.33 37.98 -13.54
C PRO A 21 6.98 37.86 -14.25
N ASN A 22 6.32 39.00 -14.51
CA ASN A 22 5.04 39.05 -15.21
C ASN A 22 5.20 39.49 -16.68
N SER A 23 6.44 39.68 -17.17
CA SER A 23 6.71 40.00 -18.56
C SER A 23 6.76 38.73 -19.41
N ASP A 24 6.25 38.80 -20.64
CA ASP A 24 6.40 37.73 -21.65
C ASP A 24 7.88 37.51 -22.03
N SER A 25 8.74 38.52 -21.79
CA SER A 25 10.19 38.48 -22.03
C SER A 25 11.01 38.14 -20.77
N TYR A 26 10.39 37.61 -19.72
CA TYR A 26 11.08 37.25 -18.48
C TYR A 26 12.18 36.20 -18.73
N ARG A 27 13.44 36.58 -18.49
CA ARG A 27 14.61 35.75 -18.87
C ARG A 27 14.78 34.47 -18.06
N TYR A 28 14.07 34.31 -16.95
CA TYR A 28 14.06 33.08 -16.15
C TYR A 28 12.75 32.30 -16.28
N ALA A 29 11.95 32.56 -17.33
CA ALA A 29 10.76 31.78 -17.64
C ALA A 29 11.07 30.30 -17.93
N ASP A 30 10.03 29.46 -17.89
CA ASP A 30 10.15 28.05 -18.25
C ASP A 30 10.54 27.92 -19.73
N THR A 31 11.51 27.06 -20.05
CA THR A 31 11.98 26.88 -21.44
C THR A 31 11.14 25.90 -22.26
N GLY A 32 10.16 25.24 -21.62
CA GLY A 32 9.34 24.19 -22.19
C GLY A 32 8.45 23.52 -21.15
N HIS A 33 7.67 22.55 -21.60
CA HIS A 33 6.67 21.86 -20.78
C HIS A 33 7.21 20.54 -20.21
N ILE A 34 7.05 20.33 -18.90
CA ILE A 34 7.38 19.07 -18.23
C ILE A 34 6.15 18.60 -17.45
N ALA A 35 5.52 17.51 -17.91
CA ALA A 35 4.28 16.96 -17.35
C ALA A 35 4.44 16.47 -15.89
N GLY A 36 3.40 16.60 -15.08
CA GLY A 36 3.39 16.26 -13.65
C GLY A 36 3.89 17.40 -12.76
N SER A 37 3.74 18.65 -13.22
CA SER A 37 4.08 19.82 -12.41
C SER A 37 2.86 20.27 -11.62
N ARG A 38 3.05 20.84 -10.42
CA ARG A 38 1.94 21.39 -9.61
C ARG A 38 1.09 22.46 -10.31
N LYS A 39 1.56 23.01 -11.44
CA LYS A 39 0.80 23.95 -12.27
C LYS A 39 -0.43 23.27 -12.92
N GLU A 40 -0.53 21.94 -12.87
CA GLU A 40 -1.58 21.11 -13.50
C GLU A 40 -2.56 20.48 -12.49
N GLU A 41 -2.45 20.78 -11.19
CA GLU A 41 -3.15 20.05 -10.12
C GLU A 41 -4.36 20.83 -9.52
N ALA A 42 -5.38 21.25 -10.29
CA ALA A 42 -6.52 21.95 -9.68
C ALA A 42 -7.37 21.00 -8.82
N ALA A 43 -7.67 19.79 -9.33
CA ALA A 43 -8.38 18.75 -8.58
C ALA A 43 -7.59 18.22 -7.36
N ALA A 44 -6.27 18.02 -7.48
CA ALA A 44 -5.43 17.58 -6.36
C ALA A 44 -5.30 18.66 -5.27
N GLN A 45 -5.34 19.94 -5.65
CA GLN A 45 -5.36 21.06 -4.70
C GLN A 45 -6.62 21.06 -3.83
N VAL A 46 -7.80 20.77 -4.39
CA VAL A 46 -9.06 20.69 -3.63
C VAL A 46 -8.97 19.59 -2.56
N ILE A 47 -8.56 18.38 -2.95
CA ILE A 47 -8.41 17.23 -2.06
C ILE A 47 -7.32 17.50 -1.00
N SER A 48 -6.17 18.03 -1.41
CA SER A 48 -5.04 18.35 -0.53
C SER A 48 -5.37 19.47 0.45
N ARG A 49 -6.18 20.45 0.06
CA ARG A 49 -6.66 21.54 0.92
C ARG A 49 -7.65 21.02 1.94
N ALA A 50 -8.68 20.31 1.50
CA ALA A 50 -9.69 19.73 2.39
C ALA A 50 -9.05 18.82 3.45
N LYS A 51 -8.12 17.96 3.05
CA LYS A 51 -7.34 17.11 3.99
C LYS A 51 -6.61 17.93 5.06
N LYS A 52 -5.99 19.06 4.69
CA LYS A 52 -5.27 19.93 5.63
C LYS A 52 -6.20 20.64 6.61
N GLU A 53 -7.38 21.00 6.14
CA GLU A 53 -8.42 21.63 6.94
C GLU A 53 -9.22 20.59 7.75
N GLY A 54 -8.93 19.29 7.60
CA GLY A 54 -9.72 18.20 8.18
C GLY A 54 -11.13 18.11 7.57
N ALA A 55 -11.38 18.83 6.48
CA ALA A 55 -12.67 18.88 5.81
C ALA A 55 -12.90 17.63 4.95
N ARG A 56 -14.17 17.27 4.83
CA ARG A 56 -14.64 16.23 3.91
C ARG A 56 -14.61 16.75 2.47
N VAL A 57 -14.28 15.88 1.52
CA VAL A 57 -14.36 16.17 0.08
C VAL A 57 -15.67 15.62 -0.49
N PHE A 58 -16.40 16.46 -1.22
CA PHE A 58 -17.65 16.10 -1.90
C PHE A 58 -17.38 15.64 -3.34
N ALA A 59 -18.19 14.70 -3.87
CA ALA A 59 -17.99 14.15 -5.21
C ALA A 59 -18.17 15.25 -6.27
N SER A 60 -19.04 16.21 -5.99
CA SER A 60 -19.29 17.40 -6.82
C SER A 60 -18.19 18.44 -6.78
N ALA A 61 -17.26 18.36 -5.83
CA ALA A 61 -16.14 19.29 -5.69
C ALA A 61 -14.88 18.80 -6.44
N ILE A 62 -14.93 17.58 -7.00
CA ILE A 62 -13.85 16.98 -7.76
C ILE A 62 -14.16 17.17 -9.25
N ASP A 63 -13.23 17.77 -9.99
CA ASP A 63 -13.26 17.71 -11.44
C ASP A 63 -12.82 16.30 -11.88
N TRP A 64 -13.81 15.47 -12.21
CA TRP A 64 -13.58 14.07 -12.59
C TRP A 64 -12.93 13.95 -13.96
N ASP A 65 -13.17 14.89 -14.88
CA ASP A 65 -12.58 14.83 -16.22
C ASP A 65 -11.11 15.23 -16.17
N GLU A 66 -10.72 16.14 -15.28
CA GLU A 66 -9.32 16.52 -15.02
C GLU A 66 -8.56 15.41 -14.30
N ILE A 67 -9.06 14.91 -13.16
CA ILE A 67 -8.33 13.94 -12.33
C ILE A 67 -8.12 12.60 -13.06
N GLU A 68 -9.06 12.20 -13.92
CA GLU A 68 -9.00 10.94 -14.65
C GLU A 68 -8.07 10.98 -15.88
N GLN A 69 -7.54 12.15 -16.27
CA GLN A 69 -6.46 12.25 -17.26
C GLN A 69 -5.19 11.54 -16.78
N ASN A 70 -5.01 11.43 -15.46
CA ASN A 70 -3.94 10.68 -14.83
C ASN A 70 -4.48 9.64 -13.83
N PRO A 71 -4.85 8.42 -14.28
CA PRO A 71 -5.42 7.39 -13.42
C PRO A 71 -4.52 6.98 -12.24
N ARG A 72 -3.20 7.16 -12.34
CA ARG A 72 -2.25 6.87 -11.26
C ARG A 72 -2.38 7.88 -10.13
N GLU A 73 -2.47 9.16 -10.48
CA GLU A 73 -2.70 10.24 -9.53
C GLU A 73 -4.12 10.16 -8.93
N ALA A 74 -5.13 9.86 -9.76
CA ALA A 74 -6.48 9.61 -9.28
C ALA A 74 -6.51 8.50 -8.22
N ARG A 75 -5.76 7.41 -8.40
CA ARG A 75 -5.64 6.34 -7.39
C ARG A 75 -5.00 6.84 -6.08
N GLU A 76 -3.93 7.62 -6.15
CA GLU A 76 -3.27 8.15 -4.95
C GLU A 76 -4.13 9.17 -4.20
N LEU A 77 -4.95 9.95 -4.92
CA LEU A 77 -5.80 10.99 -4.35
C LEU A 77 -7.12 10.45 -3.82
N ILE A 78 -7.77 9.52 -4.53
CA ILE A 78 -9.07 8.92 -4.18
C ILE A 78 -8.88 7.82 -3.13
N THR A 79 -8.52 8.25 -1.92
CA THR A 79 -8.37 7.38 -0.75
C THR A 79 -9.17 7.91 0.43
N LYS A 80 -9.62 7.02 1.31
CA LYS A 80 -10.38 7.39 2.51
C LYS A 80 -9.70 8.49 3.32
N SER A 81 -8.38 8.39 3.54
CA SER A 81 -7.64 9.36 4.37
C SER A 81 -7.59 10.77 3.76
N ASN A 82 -7.79 10.90 2.46
CA ASN A 82 -7.84 12.18 1.77
C ASN A 82 -9.26 12.76 1.70
N LEU A 83 -10.28 11.90 1.65
CA LEU A 83 -11.66 12.28 1.34
C LEU A 83 -12.58 12.35 2.56
N PHE A 84 -12.32 11.51 3.55
CA PHE A 84 -13.29 11.23 4.62
C PHE A 84 -13.43 12.39 5.60
N GLY A 85 -12.38 13.18 5.83
CA GLY A 85 -12.35 14.28 6.80
C GLY A 85 -12.28 13.82 8.27
N ALA A 86 -12.06 14.77 9.18
CA ALA A 86 -12.13 14.53 10.62
C ALA A 86 -13.59 14.37 11.08
N VAL A 87 -13.81 13.53 12.10
CA VAL A 87 -15.13 13.34 12.72
C VAL A 87 -15.23 14.22 13.96
N ASP A 88 -16.21 15.10 14.00
CA ASP A 88 -16.48 15.97 15.14
C ASP A 88 -17.34 15.21 16.17
N TRP A 89 -16.68 14.37 16.97
CA TRP A 89 -17.34 13.58 18.01
C TRP A 89 -17.99 14.45 19.09
N ALA A 90 -17.47 15.66 19.33
CA ALA A 90 -18.06 16.58 20.28
C ALA A 90 -19.42 17.08 19.78
N ALA A 91 -19.49 17.53 18.52
CA ALA A 91 -20.76 17.93 17.91
C ALA A 91 -21.78 16.78 17.83
N LEU A 92 -21.34 15.55 17.56
CA LEU A 92 -22.24 14.38 17.55
C LEU A 92 -22.79 14.05 18.94
N ARG A 93 -21.93 14.12 19.97
CA ARG A 93 -22.33 13.96 21.37
C ARG A 93 -23.34 15.04 21.78
N ASP A 94 -23.03 16.29 21.49
CA ASP A 94 -23.88 17.44 21.84
C ASP A 94 -25.20 17.40 21.05
N GLY A 95 -25.18 16.82 19.85
CA GLY A 95 -26.35 16.47 19.04
C GLY A 95 -27.14 15.25 19.52
N GLY A 96 -26.80 14.65 20.68
CA GLY A 96 -27.55 13.57 21.31
C GLY A 96 -27.19 12.15 20.89
N MET A 97 -26.01 11.92 20.29
CA MET A 97 -25.52 10.57 20.01
C MET A 97 -25.11 9.85 21.31
N ASP A 98 -25.48 8.59 21.46
CA ASP A 98 -25.08 7.72 22.57
C ASP A 98 -23.61 7.25 22.41
N PRO A 99 -22.82 7.12 23.51
CA PRO A 99 -21.43 6.66 23.44
C PRO A 99 -21.25 5.28 22.81
N GLY A 100 -22.20 4.36 23.01
CA GLY A 100 -22.22 3.06 22.36
C GLY A 100 -22.50 3.16 20.87
N ALA A 101 -23.39 4.07 20.44
CA ALA A 101 -23.62 4.37 19.03
C ALA A 101 -22.37 4.95 18.38
N ALA A 102 -21.74 5.95 18.99
CA ALA A 102 -20.51 6.57 18.52
C ALA A 102 -19.37 5.55 18.37
N PHE A 103 -19.23 4.64 19.35
CA PHE A 103 -18.24 3.56 19.29
C PHE A 103 -18.47 2.63 18.10
N LEU A 104 -19.72 2.24 17.84
CA LEU A 104 -20.05 1.39 16.69
C LEU A 104 -19.79 2.10 15.36
N VAL A 105 -20.14 3.39 15.25
CA VAL A 105 -19.84 4.21 14.08
C VAL A 105 -18.33 4.23 13.81
N ASP A 106 -17.49 4.44 14.83
CA ASP A 106 -16.03 4.37 14.71
C ASP A 106 -15.55 2.98 14.20
N ARG A 107 -16.12 1.89 14.71
CA ARG A 107 -15.79 0.53 14.25
C ARG A 107 -16.21 0.30 12.79
N VAL A 108 -17.35 0.84 12.35
CA VAL A 108 -17.77 0.81 10.93
C VAL A 108 -16.77 1.60 10.09
N TYR A 109 -16.41 2.81 10.50
CA TYR A 109 -15.41 3.62 9.80
C TYR A 109 -14.07 2.89 9.70
N ALA A 110 -13.57 2.30 10.77
CA ALA A 110 -12.32 1.53 10.78
C ALA A 110 -12.35 0.29 9.87
N ALA A 111 -13.52 -0.19 9.46
CA ALA A 111 -13.67 -1.33 8.56
C ALA A 111 -13.64 -0.95 7.07
N ILE A 112 -13.80 0.33 6.73
CA ILE A 112 -13.77 0.82 5.34
C ILE A 112 -12.35 0.67 4.76
N GLY A 113 -12.23 0.08 3.57
CA GLY A 113 -10.99 -0.02 2.81
C GLY A 113 -10.41 1.34 2.47
N GLN A 114 -9.07 1.44 2.41
CA GLN A 114 -8.37 2.72 2.21
C GLN A 114 -8.51 3.27 0.79
N GLU A 115 -8.67 2.40 -0.20
CA GLU A 115 -8.88 2.69 -1.63
C GLU A 115 -10.04 1.81 -2.14
N PRO A 116 -10.71 2.16 -3.26
CA PRO A 116 -11.72 1.29 -3.86
C PRO A 116 -11.11 -0.07 -4.24
N SER A 117 -11.86 -1.15 -4.06
CA SER A 117 -11.39 -2.51 -4.40
C SER A 117 -11.28 -2.80 -5.90
N GLU A 118 -11.81 -1.90 -6.74
CA GLU A 118 -11.74 -1.97 -8.20
C GLU A 118 -11.10 -0.69 -8.76
N GLU A 119 -10.25 -0.85 -9.77
CA GLU A 119 -9.53 0.24 -10.41
C GLU A 119 -10.26 0.69 -11.69
N SER A 120 -11.16 1.66 -11.56
CA SER A 120 -11.80 2.34 -12.70
C SER A 120 -12.27 3.75 -12.32
N ALA A 121 -12.44 4.63 -13.30
CA ALA A 121 -12.94 5.99 -13.08
C ALA A 121 -14.33 5.97 -12.42
N GLN A 122 -15.21 5.08 -12.89
CA GLN A 122 -16.54 4.89 -12.31
C GLN A 122 -16.46 4.39 -10.87
N ALA A 123 -15.57 3.42 -10.57
CA ALA A 123 -15.38 2.93 -9.21
C ALA A 123 -14.89 4.03 -8.26
N ARG A 124 -13.95 4.88 -8.68
CA ARG A 124 -13.50 6.03 -7.87
C ARG A 124 -14.64 6.98 -7.53
N LYS A 125 -15.48 7.32 -8.51
CA LYS A 125 -16.67 8.17 -8.32
C LYS A 125 -17.70 7.55 -7.38
N ASP A 126 -18.01 6.27 -7.58
CA ASP A 126 -18.96 5.55 -6.73
C ASP A 126 -18.41 5.41 -5.29
N TYR A 127 -17.12 5.14 -5.12
CA TYR A 127 -16.47 5.06 -3.81
C TYR A 127 -16.57 6.37 -3.01
N VAL A 128 -16.26 7.51 -3.64
CA VAL A 128 -16.40 8.84 -3.03
C VAL A 128 -17.86 9.09 -2.60
N THR A 129 -18.81 8.76 -3.47
CA THR A 129 -20.25 8.89 -3.20
C THR A 129 -20.70 7.98 -2.05
N GLY A 130 -20.15 6.76 -1.98
CA GLY A 130 -20.38 5.82 -0.90
C GLY A 130 -19.86 6.33 0.44
N LEU A 131 -18.64 6.85 0.49
CA LEU A 131 -18.05 7.40 1.73
C LEU A 131 -18.92 8.52 2.29
N GLN A 132 -19.42 9.37 1.40
CA GLN A 132 -20.31 10.47 1.70
C GLN A 132 -21.62 9.98 2.30
N THR A 133 -22.33 9.14 1.57
CA THR A 133 -23.63 8.60 1.97
C THR A 133 -23.54 7.81 3.27
N LEU A 134 -22.48 7.01 3.43
CA LEU A 134 -22.24 6.23 4.64
C LEU A 134 -22.05 7.13 5.87
N ARG A 135 -21.22 8.17 5.73
CA ARG A 135 -20.95 9.12 6.81
C ARG A 135 -22.22 9.88 7.19
N ASP A 136 -22.97 10.39 6.21
CA ASP A 136 -24.23 11.13 6.46
C ASP A 136 -25.26 10.27 7.22
N ARG A 137 -25.42 9.01 6.83
CA ARG A 137 -26.36 8.08 7.50
C ARG A 137 -25.92 7.74 8.92
N LEU A 138 -24.62 7.49 9.13
CA LEU A 138 -24.11 7.06 10.44
C LEU A 138 -23.98 8.20 11.45
N GLU A 139 -23.66 9.42 11.00
CA GLU A 139 -23.64 10.60 11.87
C GLU A 139 -25.05 11.04 12.30
N GLY A 140 -26.09 10.61 11.57
CA GLY A 140 -27.49 10.78 11.96
C GLY A 140 -27.94 9.86 13.10
N CYS A 141 -27.24 8.76 13.37
CA CYS A 141 -27.63 7.79 14.40
C CYS A 141 -27.52 8.38 15.81
N LYS A 142 -28.49 8.07 16.67
CA LYS A 142 -28.47 8.44 18.09
C LYS A 142 -28.24 7.25 19.00
N THR A 143 -28.67 6.05 18.62
CA THR A 143 -28.58 4.85 19.46
C THR A 143 -27.83 3.70 18.76
N PRO A 144 -27.33 2.70 19.52
CA PRO A 144 -26.77 1.47 18.93
C PRO A 144 -27.77 0.71 18.05
N SER A 145 -29.08 0.87 18.28
CA SER A 145 -30.11 0.29 17.42
C SER A 145 -30.20 1.01 16.09
N ASP A 146 -30.14 2.34 16.07
CA ASP A 146 -30.14 3.13 14.82
C ASP A 146 -28.97 2.73 13.92
N VAL A 147 -27.78 2.51 14.50
CA VAL A 147 -26.61 2.02 13.77
C VAL A 147 -26.87 0.63 13.16
N ALA A 148 -27.53 -0.26 13.90
CA ALA A 148 -27.89 -1.58 13.39
C ALA A 148 -28.91 -1.51 12.25
N ASP A 149 -29.89 -0.60 12.34
CA ASP A 149 -30.91 -0.39 11.31
C ASP A 149 -30.31 0.20 10.03
N VAL A 150 -29.39 1.16 10.17
CA VAL A 150 -28.62 1.69 9.02
C VAL A 150 -27.79 0.58 8.36
N LEU A 151 -27.13 -0.28 9.13
CA LEU A 151 -26.36 -1.39 8.57
C LEU A 151 -27.24 -2.44 7.88
N ASP A 152 -28.46 -2.68 8.37
CA ASP A 152 -29.43 -3.56 7.71
C ASP A 152 -29.88 -2.97 6.37
N ALA A 153 -30.18 -1.67 6.31
CA ALA A 153 -30.52 -0.98 5.06
C ALA A 153 -29.36 -1.01 4.04
N LEU A 154 -28.13 -0.73 4.49
CA LEU A 154 -26.94 -0.81 3.65
C LEU A 154 -26.70 -2.24 3.12
N ARG A 155 -26.99 -3.27 3.93
CA ARG A 155 -26.90 -4.66 3.49
C ARG A 155 -27.92 -4.98 2.39
N GLU A 156 -29.14 -4.48 2.49
CA GLU A 156 -30.16 -4.67 1.44
C GLU A 156 -29.76 -4.00 0.12
N GLU A 157 -29.21 -2.79 0.21
CA GLU A 157 -28.63 -2.08 -0.95
C GLU A 157 -27.43 -2.85 -1.52
N TYR A 158 -26.55 -3.37 -0.65
CA TYR A 158 -25.38 -4.16 -1.04
C TYR A 158 -25.76 -5.48 -1.72
N ASP A 159 -26.76 -6.21 -1.24
CA ASP A 159 -27.21 -7.46 -1.86
C ASP A 159 -27.88 -7.20 -3.23
N GLY A 160 -28.23 -5.95 -3.53
CA GLY A 160 -28.67 -5.50 -4.84
C GLY A 160 -30.07 -5.99 -5.21
N LYS A 161 -30.88 -6.41 -4.25
CA LYS A 161 -32.21 -7.00 -4.49
C LYS A 161 -33.34 -5.98 -4.48
N MET A 162 -33.02 -4.70 -4.63
CA MET A 162 -34.02 -3.62 -4.57
C MET A 162 -34.94 -3.68 -5.79
N LEU A 163 -36.22 -3.97 -5.53
CA LEU A 163 -37.26 -4.01 -6.55
C LEU A 163 -37.83 -2.60 -6.77
N THR A 164 -38.20 -2.29 -8.01
CA THR A 164 -39.07 -1.14 -8.32
C THR A 164 -40.47 -1.39 -7.73
N ALA A 165 -41.28 -0.33 -7.67
CA ALA A 165 -42.68 -0.47 -7.26
C ALA A 165 -43.41 -1.56 -8.07
N GLU A 166 -43.25 -1.54 -9.40
CA GLU A 166 -43.86 -2.51 -10.31
C GLU A 166 -43.36 -3.96 -10.08
N GLU A 167 -42.05 -4.15 -9.94
CA GLU A 167 -41.47 -5.47 -9.65
C GLU A 167 -41.90 -6.00 -8.28
N SER A 168 -41.98 -5.13 -7.28
CA SER A 168 -42.45 -5.46 -5.94
C SER A 168 -43.90 -5.93 -5.98
N GLU A 169 -44.78 -5.20 -6.67
CA GLU A 169 -46.18 -5.60 -6.86
C GLU A 169 -46.31 -6.98 -7.51
N LYS A 170 -45.57 -7.22 -8.61
CA LYS A 170 -45.54 -8.53 -9.28
C LYS A 170 -45.01 -9.64 -8.36
N TYR A 171 -43.93 -9.37 -7.63
CA TYR A 171 -43.31 -10.32 -6.71
C TYR A 171 -44.24 -10.71 -5.56
N GLN A 172 -44.96 -9.74 -4.99
CA GLN A 172 -45.96 -9.96 -3.94
C GLN A 172 -47.19 -10.71 -4.46
N ALA A 173 -47.68 -10.36 -5.65
CA ALA A 173 -48.80 -11.05 -6.29
C ALA A 173 -48.50 -12.54 -6.51
N LEU A 174 -47.31 -12.87 -7.03
CA LEU A 174 -46.83 -14.25 -7.18
C LEU A 174 -46.68 -14.95 -5.82
N GLY A 175 -46.23 -14.23 -4.79
CA GLY A 175 -46.17 -14.74 -3.42
C GLY A 175 -47.55 -15.15 -2.88
N ALA A 176 -48.57 -14.32 -3.10
CA ALA A 176 -49.95 -14.60 -2.74
C ALA A 176 -50.52 -15.81 -3.49
N GLN A 177 -50.24 -15.92 -4.80
CA GLN A 177 -50.64 -17.09 -5.59
C GLN A 177 -49.99 -18.39 -5.06
N SER A 178 -48.69 -18.35 -4.78
CA SER A 178 -47.97 -19.50 -4.22
C SER A 178 -48.54 -19.95 -2.86
N ARG A 179 -48.92 -18.98 -2.01
CA ARG A 179 -49.57 -19.24 -0.72
C ARG A 179 -50.90 -19.98 -0.90
N ALA A 180 -51.75 -19.50 -1.81
CA ALA A 180 -53.04 -20.14 -2.10
C ALA A 180 -52.87 -21.59 -2.58
N LEU A 181 -51.90 -21.86 -3.45
CA LEU A 181 -51.60 -23.22 -3.90
C LEU A 181 -51.06 -24.12 -2.77
N PHE A 182 -50.25 -23.56 -1.86
CA PHE A 182 -49.76 -24.27 -0.68
C PHE A 182 -50.92 -24.70 0.23
N ASP A 183 -51.87 -23.79 0.47
CA ASP A 183 -53.03 -24.07 1.31
C ASP A 183 -53.93 -25.16 0.69
N GLU A 184 -54.12 -25.14 -0.63
CA GLU A 184 -54.84 -26.20 -1.37
C GLU A 184 -54.13 -27.55 -1.28
N GLU A 185 -52.81 -27.60 -1.47
CA GLU A 185 -52.03 -28.82 -1.34
C GLU A 185 -52.07 -29.37 0.09
N GLY A 186 -52.04 -28.49 1.09
CA GLY A 186 -52.20 -28.82 2.50
C GLY A 186 -53.54 -29.49 2.80
N ALA A 187 -54.63 -29.00 2.20
CA ALA A 187 -55.96 -29.61 2.33
C ALA A 187 -56.01 -31.03 1.75
N LEU A 188 -55.38 -31.26 0.59
CA LEU A 188 -55.29 -32.59 -0.03
C LEU A 188 -54.43 -33.56 0.79
N ARG A 189 -53.28 -33.10 1.31
CA ARG A 189 -52.46 -33.90 2.24
C ARG A 189 -53.22 -34.24 3.52
N GLY A 190 -54.03 -33.32 4.03
CA GLY A 190 -54.90 -33.55 5.18
C GLY A 190 -55.87 -34.72 4.98
N GLN A 191 -56.39 -34.94 3.76
CA GLN A 191 -57.26 -36.09 3.46
C GLN A 191 -56.49 -37.42 3.55
N ILE A 192 -55.26 -37.45 3.03
CA ILE A 192 -54.38 -38.63 3.13
C ILE A 192 -54.05 -38.91 4.58
N ASP A 193 -53.69 -37.87 5.34
CA ASP A 193 -53.31 -38.00 6.75
C ASP A 193 -54.49 -38.49 7.60
N GLN A 194 -55.72 -38.04 7.31
CA GLN A 194 -56.93 -38.54 7.98
C GLN A 194 -57.15 -40.04 7.75
N ALA A 195 -57.06 -40.51 6.50
CA ALA A 195 -57.21 -41.92 6.17
C ALA A 195 -56.08 -42.77 6.77
N TYR A 196 -54.84 -42.28 6.71
CA TYR A 196 -53.68 -42.93 7.33
C TYR A 196 -53.85 -43.07 8.85
N ASN A 197 -54.24 -41.99 9.53
CA ASN A 197 -54.44 -42.00 10.98
C ASN A 197 -55.58 -42.95 11.38
N ALA A 198 -56.67 -43.01 10.60
CA ALA A 198 -57.75 -43.97 10.83
C ALA A 198 -57.25 -45.42 10.74
N MET A 199 -56.47 -45.76 9.72
CA MET A 199 -55.85 -47.08 9.56
C MET A 199 -54.89 -47.42 10.71
N ILE A 200 -54.03 -46.49 11.11
CA ILE A 200 -53.06 -46.70 12.20
C ILE A 200 -53.77 -46.88 13.55
N ASN A 201 -54.82 -46.11 13.82
CA ASN A 201 -55.62 -46.26 15.04
C ASN A 201 -56.29 -47.65 15.09
N LEU A 202 -56.90 -48.10 13.98
CA LEU A 202 -57.49 -49.44 13.87
C LEU A 202 -56.44 -50.55 14.09
N ARG A 203 -55.24 -50.39 13.54
CA ARG A 203 -54.12 -51.32 13.76
C ARG A 203 -53.71 -51.37 15.24
N SER A 204 -53.67 -50.22 15.90
CA SER A 204 -53.37 -50.12 17.34
C SER A 204 -54.43 -50.85 18.18
N GLU A 205 -55.72 -50.65 17.89
CA GLU A 205 -56.83 -51.35 18.55
C GLU A 205 -56.77 -52.87 18.35
N MET A 206 -56.46 -53.32 17.11
CA MET A 206 -56.34 -54.74 16.78
C MET A 206 -55.21 -55.42 17.57
N TYR A 207 -54.10 -54.73 17.82
CA TYR A 207 -52.89 -55.30 18.41
C TYR A 207 -53.16 -55.99 19.76
N GLY A 208 -54.05 -55.45 20.59
CA GLY A 208 -54.42 -56.05 21.87
C GLY A 208 -55.15 -57.39 21.71
N VAL A 209 -56.04 -57.48 20.73
CA VAL A 209 -56.80 -58.70 20.41
C VAL A 209 -55.90 -59.74 19.77
N GLU A 210 -55.05 -59.33 18.83
CA GLU A 210 -54.08 -60.20 18.16
C GLU A 210 -53.09 -60.81 19.16
N ARG A 211 -52.52 -59.98 20.05
CA ARG A 211 -51.61 -60.43 21.11
C ARG A 211 -52.26 -61.44 22.04
N GLU A 212 -53.53 -61.26 22.38
CA GLU A 212 -54.25 -62.21 23.23
C GLU A 212 -54.47 -63.54 22.50
N VAL A 213 -54.92 -63.51 21.24
CA VAL A 213 -55.07 -64.72 20.40
C VAL A 213 -53.74 -65.47 20.29
N ASP A 214 -52.63 -64.78 20.06
CA ASP A 214 -51.30 -65.38 19.96
C ASP A 214 -50.80 -65.93 21.30
N ASN A 215 -51.10 -65.25 22.42
CA ASN A 215 -50.80 -65.75 23.76
C ASN A 215 -51.52 -67.05 24.06
N ARG A 216 -52.81 -67.18 23.70
CA ARG A 216 -53.59 -68.41 23.88
C ARG A 216 -52.98 -69.57 23.10
N LYS A 217 -52.63 -69.34 21.82
CA LYS A 217 -51.96 -70.32 20.96
C LYS A 217 -50.63 -70.79 21.56
N ARG A 218 -49.78 -69.83 21.96
CA ARG A 218 -48.46 -70.11 22.54
C ARG A 218 -48.53 -70.87 23.88
N ARG A 219 -49.59 -70.64 24.67
CA ARG A 219 -49.79 -71.30 25.97
C ARG A 219 -50.63 -72.59 25.90
N GLY A 220 -51.05 -73.02 24.71
CA GLY A 220 -51.87 -74.21 24.51
C GLY A 220 -53.29 -74.10 25.09
N TRP A 221 -53.83 -72.89 25.26
CA TRP A 221 -55.19 -72.68 25.76
C TRP A 221 -56.22 -72.95 24.65
N ALA A 222 -57.40 -73.45 25.03
CA ALA A 222 -58.50 -73.68 24.08
C ALA A 222 -58.83 -72.39 23.29
N PRO A 223 -59.03 -72.48 21.94
CA PRO A 223 -59.45 -71.34 21.13
C PRO A 223 -60.73 -70.69 21.66
N LYS A 224 -60.86 -69.38 21.46
CA LYS A 224 -62.04 -68.63 21.90
C LYS A 224 -62.73 -68.05 20.66
N PRO A 225 -63.80 -68.69 20.15
CA PRO A 225 -64.40 -68.33 18.86
C PRO A 225 -64.82 -66.86 18.75
N ASP A 226 -65.21 -66.22 19.86
CA ASP A 226 -65.54 -64.79 19.90
C ASP A 226 -64.33 -63.87 19.74
N LEU A 227 -63.14 -64.27 20.23
CA LEU A 227 -61.90 -63.51 20.00
C LEU A 227 -61.38 -63.69 18.58
N ASP A 228 -61.45 -64.91 18.04
CA ASP A 228 -61.05 -65.20 16.66
C ASP A 228 -61.96 -64.46 15.65
N ALA A 229 -63.27 -64.43 15.90
CA ALA A 229 -64.22 -63.65 15.10
C ALA A 229 -63.96 -62.13 15.20
N LYS A 230 -63.62 -61.62 16.40
CA LYS A 230 -63.24 -60.20 16.58
C LYS A 230 -61.95 -59.86 15.83
N LEU A 231 -60.93 -60.70 15.89
CA LEU A 231 -59.68 -60.50 15.16
C LEU A 231 -59.92 -60.52 13.65
N ALA A 232 -60.75 -61.44 13.14
CA ALA A 232 -61.12 -61.47 11.73
C ALA A 232 -61.85 -60.19 11.29
N ALA A 233 -62.78 -59.67 12.11
CA ALA A 233 -63.46 -58.41 11.85
C ALA A 233 -62.52 -57.21 11.85
N PHE A 234 -61.55 -57.15 12.77
CA PHE A 234 -60.50 -56.12 12.75
C PHE A 234 -59.62 -56.20 11.51
N LYS A 235 -59.22 -57.40 11.07
CA LYS A 235 -58.43 -57.59 9.85
C LYS A 235 -59.17 -57.11 8.61
N GLN A 236 -60.48 -57.36 8.53
CA GLN A 236 -61.30 -56.86 7.43
C GLN A 236 -61.37 -55.33 7.45
N ARG A 237 -61.70 -54.71 8.59
CA ARG A 237 -61.75 -53.25 8.73
C ARG A 237 -60.41 -52.58 8.44
N LEU A 238 -59.30 -53.23 8.81
CA LEU A 238 -57.96 -52.74 8.50
C LEU A 238 -57.67 -52.81 7.01
N ALA A 239 -58.09 -53.87 6.31
CA ALA A 239 -57.97 -53.96 4.86
C ALA A 239 -58.81 -52.89 4.14
N ASP A 240 -60.01 -52.60 4.64
CA ASP A 240 -60.85 -51.53 4.12
C ASP A 240 -60.20 -50.16 4.34
N ALA A 241 -59.65 -49.88 5.53
CA ALA A 241 -58.95 -48.64 5.84
C ALA A 241 -57.62 -48.47 5.08
N ASP A 242 -56.89 -49.56 4.84
CA ASP A 242 -55.67 -49.55 3.99
C ASP A 242 -56.02 -49.23 2.54
N LYS A 243 -57.13 -49.77 2.04
CA LYS A 243 -57.67 -49.43 0.72
C LYS A 243 -58.11 -47.97 0.65
N GLU A 244 -58.84 -47.46 1.65
CA GLU A 244 -59.26 -46.05 1.72
C GLU A 244 -58.04 -45.10 1.73
N TRP A 245 -56.99 -45.45 2.46
CA TRP A 245 -55.73 -44.70 2.43
C TRP A 245 -55.05 -44.74 1.05
N GLY A 246 -55.01 -45.91 0.41
CA GLY A 246 -54.51 -46.07 -0.96
C GLY A 246 -55.31 -45.26 -1.98
N ASP A 247 -56.64 -45.27 -1.88
CA ASP A 247 -57.56 -44.52 -2.75
C ASP A 247 -57.41 -43.01 -2.53
N ALA A 248 -57.24 -42.55 -1.28
CA ALA A 248 -56.94 -41.15 -0.96
C ALA A 248 -55.60 -40.68 -1.57
N ILE A 249 -54.57 -41.53 -1.55
CA ILE A 249 -53.29 -41.23 -2.22
C ILE A 249 -53.49 -41.11 -3.74
N GLN A 250 -54.15 -42.08 -4.37
CA GLN A 250 -54.27 -42.11 -5.84
C GLN A 250 -55.20 -41.01 -6.36
N SER A 251 -56.32 -40.75 -5.70
CA SER A 251 -57.29 -39.73 -6.12
C SER A 251 -56.75 -38.31 -6.01
N THR A 252 -55.93 -38.02 -4.99
CA THR A 252 -55.35 -36.68 -4.79
C THR A 252 -54.06 -36.45 -5.57
N LYS A 253 -53.39 -37.52 -6.02
CA LYS A 253 -52.07 -37.46 -6.67
C LYS A 253 -52.02 -36.52 -7.90
N PRO A 254 -52.92 -36.61 -8.91
CA PRO A 254 -52.83 -35.76 -10.10
C PRO A 254 -52.90 -34.27 -9.75
N ARG A 255 -53.83 -33.89 -8.86
CA ARG A 255 -53.98 -32.49 -8.43
C ARG A 255 -52.78 -32.01 -7.62
N ARG A 256 -52.22 -32.85 -6.75
CA ARG A 256 -50.99 -32.51 -6.00
C ARG A 256 -49.79 -32.30 -6.93
N GLU A 257 -49.63 -33.11 -7.97
CA GLU A 257 -48.56 -32.95 -8.97
C GLU A 257 -48.74 -31.65 -9.78
N GLU A 258 -49.96 -31.30 -10.16
CA GLU A 258 -50.29 -30.01 -10.80
C GLU A 258 -49.94 -28.82 -9.89
N LEU A 259 -50.37 -28.85 -8.62
CA LEU A 259 -50.11 -27.80 -7.64
C LEU A 259 -48.60 -27.64 -7.38
N GLU A 260 -47.86 -28.75 -7.27
CA GLU A 260 -46.41 -28.73 -7.13
C GLU A 260 -45.74 -28.12 -8.37
N SER A 261 -46.20 -28.46 -9.58
CA SER A 261 -45.70 -27.86 -10.82
C SER A 261 -45.95 -26.35 -10.86
N ALA A 262 -47.19 -25.91 -10.62
CA ALA A 262 -47.54 -24.49 -10.62
C ALA A 262 -46.75 -23.69 -9.57
N ARG A 263 -46.51 -24.27 -8.40
CA ARG A 263 -45.66 -23.66 -7.36
C ARG A 263 -44.20 -23.55 -7.80
N ARG A 264 -43.66 -24.56 -8.48
CA ARG A 264 -42.30 -24.51 -9.05
C ARG A 264 -42.20 -23.39 -10.08
N ASP A 265 -43.17 -23.27 -10.98
CA ASP A 265 -43.20 -22.22 -12.01
C ASP A 265 -43.27 -20.81 -11.39
N ILE A 266 -44.09 -20.62 -10.36
CA ILE A 266 -44.14 -19.37 -9.60
C ILE A 266 -42.79 -19.09 -8.92
N GLY A 267 -42.14 -20.12 -8.37
CA GLY A 267 -40.79 -20.02 -7.81
C GLY A 267 -39.78 -19.47 -8.83
N VAL A 268 -39.77 -20.04 -10.03
CA VAL A 268 -38.91 -19.60 -11.15
C VAL A 268 -39.21 -18.15 -11.54
N GLN A 269 -40.48 -17.76 -11.63
CA GLN A 269 -40.86 -16.38 -11.97
C GLN A 269 -40.41 -15.37 -10.89
N ARG A 270 -40.59 -15.71 -9.61
CA ARG A 270 -40.13 -14.85 -8.50
C ARG A 270 -38.61 -14.72 -8.48
N GLU A 271 -37.89 -15.80 -8.77
CA GLU A 271 -36.43 -15.77 -8.88
C GLU A 271 -35.98 -14.90 -10.07
N ALA A 272 -36.66 -15.01 -11.22
CA ALA A 272 -36.36 -14.20 -12.40
C ALA A 272 -36.53 -12.70 -12.14
N ILE A 273 -37.57 -12.28 -11.41
CA ILE A 273 -37.78 -10.88 -11.01
C ILE A 273 -36.61 -10.40 -10.14
N VAL A 274 -36.20 -11.19 -9.14
CA VAL A 274 -35.10 -10.83 -8.24
C VAL A 274 -33.76 -10.77 -8.98
N LEU A 275 -33.52 -11.70 -9.92
CA LEU A 275 -32.31 -11.72 -10.73
C LEU A 275 -32.24 -10.50 -11.67
N ALA A 276 -33.36 -10.16 -12.32
CA ALA A 276 -33.45 -8.97 -13.17
C ALA A 276 -33.17 -7.69 -12.37
N ALA A 277 -33.76 -7.57 -11.18
CA ALA A 277 -33.50 -6.45 -10.29
C ALA A 277 -32.03 -6.41 -9.84
N HIS A 278 -31.41 -7.56 -9.54
CA HIS A 278 -30.00 -7.64 -9.19
C HIS A 278 -29.09 -7.15 -10.32
N VAL A 279 -29.33 -7.57 -11.56
CA VAL A 279 -28.58 -7.12 -12.73
C VAL A 279 -28.77 -5.60 -12.94
N ARG A 280 -30.00 -5.10 -12.90
CA ARG A 280 -30.26 -3.66 -13.02
C ARG A 280 -29.54 -2.86 -11.94
N ASN A 281 -29.68 -3.24 -10.67
CA ASN A 281 -29.07 -2.51 -9.57
C ASN A 281 -27.54 -2.52 -9.67
N LYS A 282 -26.94 -3.59 -10.18
CA LYS A 282 -25.50 -3.64 -10.45
C LYS A 282 -25.06 -2.61 -11.50
N LEU A 283 -25.88 -2.38 -12.52
CA LEU A 283 -25.56 -1.46 -13.61
C LEU A 283 -25.89 0.00 -13.25
N ASP A 284 -27.07 0.24 -12.70
CA ASP A 284 -27.65 1.58 -12.63
C ASP A 284 -27.58 2.20 -11.24
N ASN A 285 -27.48 1.40 -10.17
CA ASN A 285 -27.56 1.93 -8.81
C ASN A 285 -26.17 2.30 -8.25
N PRO A 286 -25.85 3.60 -8.10
CA PRO A 286 -24.53 4.03 -7.62
C PRO A 286 -24.23 3.59 -6.20
N LEU A 287 -25.23 3.48 -5.32
CA LEU A 287 -25.00 3.04 -3.94
C LEU A 287 -24.68 1.56 -3.87
N HIS A 288 -25.40 0.72 -4.63
CA HIS A 288 -25.05 -0.70 -4.73
C HIS A 288 -23.62 -0.89 -5.22
N ARG A 289 -23.19 -0.17 -6.26
CA ARG A 289 -21.80 -0.20 -6.73
C ARG A 289 -20.83 0.29 -5.66
N ALA A 290 -21.14 1.41 -4.99
CA ALA A 290 -20.30 1.99 -3.95
C ALA A 290 -20.05 1.03 -2.77
N TRP A 291 -21.06 0.33 -2.28
CA TRP A 291 -20.92 -0.62 -1.16
C TRP A 291 -20.02 -1.80 -1.49
N ASN A 292 -19.99 -2.22 -2.76
CA ASN A 292 -19.10 -3.27 -3.25
C ASN A 292 -17.62 -2.83 -3.31
N LEU A 293 -17.33 -1.53 -3.21
CA LEU A 293 -15.97 -0.98 -3.29
C LEU A 293 -15.30 -0.76 -1.93
N MET A 294 -16.03 -0.93 -0.83
CA MET A 294 -15.58 -0.58 0.53
C MET A 294 -14.67 -1.64 1.18
N GLY A 295 -14.41 -2.75 0.49
CA GLY A 295 -13.50 -3.82 0.93
C GLY A 295 -14.12 -4.86 1.88
N ASP A 296 -13.45 -6.02 1.98
CA ASP A 296 -13.98 -7.22 2.64
C ASP A 296 -14.31 -7.03 4.13
N ARG A 297 -13.55 -6.19 4.83
CA ARG A 297 -13.77 -5.91 6.26
C ARG A 297 -15.09 -5.18 6.47
N PHE A 298 -15.39 -4.19 5.62
CA PHE A 298 -16.67 -3.48 5.65
C PHE A 298 -17.83 -4.41 5.31
N VAL A 299 -17.70 -5.24 4.26
CA VAL A 299 -18.71 -6.24 3.89
C VAL A 299 -18.97 -7.23 5.04
N SER A 300 -17.91 -7.63 5.76
CA SER A 300 -18.03 -8.49 6.93
C SER A 300 -18.80 -7.81 8.08
N VAL A 301 -18.66 -6.50 8.24
CA VAL A 301 -19.44 -5.69 9.20
C VAL A 301 -20.90 -5.59 8.76
N LEU A 302 -21.21 -5.32 7.49
CA LEU A 302 -22.59 -5.35 6.98
C LEU A 302 -23.26 -6.71 7.21
N ARG A 303 -22.50 -7.79 7.07
CA ARG A 303 -22.97 -9.16 7.21
C ARG A 303 -22.82 -9.70 8.63
N TYR A 304 -22.65 -8.87 9.66
CA TYR A 304 -22.32 -9.32 11.02
C TYR A 304 -23.29 -10.35 11.62
N ARG A 305 -24.54 -10.46 11.17
CA ARG A 305 -25.52 -11.49 11.61
C ARG A 305 -25.40 -12.83 10.86
N SER A 306 -24.62 -12.89 9.80
CA SER A 306 -24.37 -14.09 9.00
C SER A 306 -23.22 -14.92 9.59
N SER A 307 -23.18 -16.22 9.28
CA SER A 307 -22.06 -17.11 9.59
C SER A 307 -20.74 -16.69 8.93
N LYS A 308 -20.81 -15.87 7.86
CA LYS A 308 -19.64 -15.28 7.18
C LYS A 308 -19.39 -13.82 7.60
N GLY A 309 -20.04 -13.35 8.67
CA GLY A 309 -19.95 -11.97 9.16
C GLY A 309 -18.90 -11.75 10.25
N SER A 310 -18.71 -10.48 10.65
CA SER A 310 -17.80 -10.10 11.73
C SER A 310 -18.37 -10.43 13.11
N ASP A 311 -17.85 -11.49 13.75
CA ASP A 311 -18.18 -11.84 15.14
C ASP A 311 -17.77 -10.74 16.12
N ALA A 312 -16.63 -10.08 15.86
CA ALA A 312 -16.14 -8.97 16.68
C ALA A 312 -17.14 -7.81 16.69
N PHE A 313 -17.64 -7.42 15.51
CA PHE A 313 -18.65 -6.36 15.41
C PHE A 313 -19.97 -6.75 16.08
N ARG A 314 -20.40 -8.01 15.95
CA ARG A 314 -21.59 -8.53 16.64
C ARG A 314 -21.46 -8.39 18.17
N ASN A 315 -20.30 -8.74 18.71
CA ASN A 315 -20.01 -8.62 20.15
C ASN A 315 -19.96 -7.16 20.60
N HIS A 316 -19.37 -6.27 19.78
CA HIS A 316 -19.39 -4.83 20.03
C HIS A 316 -20.81 -4.27 20.07
N LEU A 317 -21.67 -4.66 19.13
CA LEU A 317 -23.08 -4.25 19.13
C LEU A 317 -23.83 -4.74 20.36
N ALA A 318 -23.65 -6.01 20.73
CA ALA A 318 -24.25 -6.56 21.95
C ALA A 318 -23.79 -5.80 23.21
N THR A 319 -22.50 -5.45 23.28
CA THR A 319 -21.94 -4.69 24.40
C THR A 319 -22.49 -3.25 24.45
N ALA A 320 -22.56 -2.58 23.30
CA ALA A 320 -23.12 -1.24 23.18
C ALA A 320 -24.60 -1.19 23.59
N LYS A 321 -25.41 -2.18 23.16
CA LYS A 321 -26.83 -2.27 23.53
C LYS A 321 -27.08 -2.49 25.03
N VAL A 322 -26.10 -3.02 25.76
CA VAL A 322 -26.17 -3.22 27.22
C VAL A 322 -25.64 -1.99 27.98
N GLY A 323 -25.22 -0.92 27.28
CA GLY A 323 -24.81 0.35 27.90
C GLY A 323 -23.47 0.30 28.62
N LYS A 324 -22.60 -0.66 28.27
CA LYS A 324 -21.27 -0.85 28.89
C LYS A 324 -20.16 0.01 28.26
N ILE A 325 -20.51 0.99 27.43
CA ILE A 325 -19.57 1.85 26.70
C ILE A 325 -19.86 3.29 27.09
N ASP A 326 -18.84 3.98 27.57
CA ASP A 326 -18.87 5.42 27.88
C ASP A 326 -18.01 6.20 26.86
N TRP A 327 -17.87 7.52 27.02
CA TRP A 327 -17.06 8.35 26.11
C TRP A 327 -15.54 8.22 26.33
N SER A 328 -15.09 7.43 27.32
CA SER A 328 -13.66 7.34 27.69
C SER A 328 -12.76 6.80 26.58
N TRP A 329 -13.31 6.07 25.61
CA TRP A 329 -12.56 5.60 24.44
C TRP A 329 -12.16 6.74 23.49
N ILE A 330 -12.83 7.89 23.56
CA ILE A 330 -12.47 9.14 22.89
C ILE A 330 -11.60 10.01 23.81
N GLU A 331 -11.90 10.05 25.10
CA GLU A 331 -11.21 10.85 26.13
C GLU A 331 -9.84 10.27 26.56
N LYS A 332 -9.11 9.64 25.64
CA LYS A 332 -7.68 9.43 25.85
C LYS A 332 -7.00 10.79 25.81
N ASP A 333 -6.59 11.27 26.99
CA ASP A 333 -5.58 12.30 27.21
C ASP A 333 -5.31 13.21 26.01
N VAL A 334 -5.93 14.39 26.03
CA VAL A 334 -5.44 15.57 25.29
C VAL A 334 -4.03 15.97 25.78
N THR A 335 -3.47 15.27 26.78
CA THR A 335 -2.04 15.25 27.11
C THR A 335 -1.34 13.93 26.75
N ARG A 336 -1.59 13.40 25.56
CA ARG A 336 -0.41 13.14 24.73
C ARG A 336 -0.08 14.46 24.04
N ALA A 337 0.84 15.22 24.66
CA ALA A 337 1.88 15.84 23.84
C ALA A 337 2.20 14.81 22.76
N PRO A 338 2.11 15.17 21.45
CA PRO A 338 2.17 14.22 20.36
C PRO A 338 3.20 13.22 20.81
N ARG A 339 2.83 11.93 20.95
CA ARG A 339 3.85 10.93 21.24
C ARG A 339 4.82 11.24 20.14
N VAL A 340 5.94 11.86 20.51
CA VAL A 340 6.99 12.17 19.57
C VAL A 340 7.34 10.76 19.24
N SER A 341 6.78 10.28 18.14
CA SER A 341 7.18 9.02 17.58
C SER A 341 8.69 9.18 17.55
N LYS A 342 9.42 8.11 17.77
CA LYS A 342 10.83 8.10 17.42
C LYS A 342 11.05 8.40 15.90
N GLU A 343 10.10 9.02 15.19
CA GLU A 343 10.25 9.66 13.90
C GLU A 343 10.94 11.03 14.00
N SER A 344 11.03 11.67 15.17
CA SER A 344 11.89 12.85 15.36
C SER A 344 13.39 12.52 15.53
N ALA A 345 13.79 11.28 15.22
CA ALA A 345 15.18 10.85 15.22
C ALA A 345 15.48 9.97 13.99
N ARG A 346 14.74 10.17 12.88
CA ARG A 346 15.19 9.62 11.60
C ARG A 346 16.32 10.50 11.10
N PHE A 347 17.47 9.88 10.87
CA PHE A 347 18.63 10.55 10.30
C PHE A 347 18.25 11.26 8.99
N GLN A 348 18.76 12.48 8.82
CA GLN A 348 18.67 13.26 7.59
C GLN A 348 20.04 13.82 7.25
N LEU A 349 20.31 13.96 5.96
CA LEU A 349 21.52 14.63 5.49
C LEU A 349 21.48 16.10 5.90
N LYS A 350 22.62 16.58 6.39
CA LYS A 350 22.85 18.01 6.61
C LYS A 350 22.73 18.77 5.28
N VAL A 351 22.06 19.91 5.33
CA VAL A 351 21.89 20.84 4.19
C VAL A 351 22.80 22.04 4.40
N ALA A 352 23.40 22.54 3.33
CA ALA A 352 24.20 23.76 3.38
C ALA A 352 23.32 25.00 3.36
N ASP A 353 23.56 25.91 4.30
CA ASP A 353 22.92 27.23 4.33
C ASP A 353 23.66 28.25 3.44
N ASN A 354 24.95 28.01 3.19
CA ASN A 354 25.83 28.83 2.36
C ASN A 354 26.56 27.95 1.35
N PHE A 355 26.72 28.45 0.12
CA PHE A 355 27.38 27.73 -0.96
C PHE A 355 28.68 28.43 -1.35
N GLU A 356 29.80 27.74 -1.19
CA GLU A 356 31.10 28.21 -1.66
C GLU A 356 31.53 27.46 -2.93
N ARG A 357 32.14 28.21 -3.86
CA ARG A 357 32.82 27.64 -5.03
C ARG A 357 34.23 28.20 -5.14
N VAL A 358 35.21 27.31 -5.26
CA VAL A 358 36.64 27.62 -5.40
C VAL A 358 37.16 26.98 -6.68
N GLY A 359 37.76 27.78 -7.57
CA GLY A 359 38.29 27.32 -8.85
C GLY A 359 37.23 27.01 -9.91
N GLY A 360 37.64 26.28 -10.96
CA GLY A 360 36.78 25.93 -12.09
C GLY A 360 36.58 27.06 -13.13
N ARG A 361 35.92 26.74 -14.24
CA ARG A 361 35.60 27.70 -15.31
C ARG A 361 34.54 28.70 -14.82
N THR A 362 34.57 29.93 -15.35
CA THR A 362 33.53 30.93 -15.07
C THR A 362 32.34 30.68 -15.99
N MET A 363 31.17 30.41 -15.42
CA MET A 363 29.91 30.19 -16.14
C MET A 363 28.87 31.14 -15.57
N VAL A 364 28.32 32.04 -16.39
CA VAL A 364 27.33 33.04 -15.96
C VAL A 364 26.21 33.11 -17.00
N PRO A 365 25.31 32.10 -17.05
CA PRO A 365 24.10 32.21 -17.87
C PRO A 365 23.31 33.46 -17.52
N GLN A 366 22.87 34.20 -18.53
CA GLN A 366 21.99 35.34 -18.38
C GLN A 366 20.51 34.95 -18.31
N SER A 367 20.16 33.71 -18.68
CA SER A 367 18.78 33.20 -18.74
C SER A 367 18.67 31.69 -18.50
N THR A 368 17.46 31.20 -18.20
CA THR A 368 17.17 29.74 -18.17
C THR A 368 17.32 29.09 -19.55
N ALA A 369 17.04 29.83 -20.62
CA ALA A 369 17.26 29.40 -22.00
C ALA A 369 18.75 29.21 -22.31
N GLU A 370 19.61 30.14 -21.89
CA GLU A 370 21.05 30.02 -22.07
C GLU A 370 21.62 28.85 -21.24
N LEU A 371 21.13 28.64 -20.01
CA LEU A 371 21.47 27.44 -19.23
C LEU A 371 21.11 26.16 -19.98
N LYS A 372 19.91 26.10 -20.57
CA LYS A 372 19.45 24.96 -21.36
C LYS A 372 20.38 24.70 -22.54
N GLU A 373 20.71 25.73 -23.31
CA GLU A 373 21.55 25.63 -24.49
C GLU A 373 22.99 25.22 -24.16
N MET A 374 23.61 25.84 -23.14
CA MET A 374 25.01 25.56 -22.76
C MET A 374 25.27 24.10 -22.40
N PHE A 375 24.34 23.46 -21.69
CA PHE A 375 24.51 22.08 -21.20
C PHE A 375 23.66 21.06 -21.96
N GLY A 376 22.96 21.47 -23.03
CA GLY A 376 22.10 20.58 -23.80
C GLY A 376 20.99 19.95 -22.95
N LEU A 377 20.37 20.71 -22.05
CA LEU A 377 19.25 20.21 -21.25
C LEU A 377 18.01 20.04 -22.12
N ARG A 378 17.14 19.10 -21.76
CA ARG A 378 15.82 18.97 -22.39
C ARG A 378 15.01 20.24 -22.17
N ASP A 379 14.83 20.59 -20.90
CA ASP A 379 14.11 21.79 -20.45
C ASP A 379 14.54 22.22 -19.03
N VAL A 380 14.31 23.49 -18.72
CA VAL A 380 14.44 24.08 -17.38
C VAL A 380 13.07 24.63 -16.99
N GLN A 381 12.53 24.14 -15.86
CA GLN A 381 11.23 24.55 -15.33
C GLN A 381 11.38 25.17 -13.92
N SER A 382 10.66 26.23 -13.63
CA SER A 382 10.66 26.88 -12.33
C SER A 382 9.26 26.89 -11.70
N GLY A 383 9.21 26.65 -10.39
CA GLY A 383 7.99 26.82 -9.60
C GLY A 383 7.58 28.28 -9.52
N ASN A 384 6.28 28.54 -9.32
CA ASN A 384 5.74 29.92 -9.25
C ASN A 384 6.45 30.81 -8.22
N TRP A 385 6.97 30.23 -7.14
CA TRP A 385 7.69 30.99 -6.12
C TRP A 385 9.16 31.30 -6.45
N VAL A 386 9.77 30.51 -7.35
CA VAL A 386 11.09 30.82 -7.90
C VAL A 386 10.95 31.87 -8.99
N LEU A 387 9.95 31.72 -9.88
CA LEU A 387 9.68 32.69 -10.94
C LEU A 387 9.44 34.10 -10.41
N ARG A 388 8.69 34.24 -9.31
CA ARG A 388 8.40 35.55 -8.68
C ARG A 388 9.59 36.19 -7.94
N ASP A 389 10.70 35.48 -7.81
CA ASP A 389 11.88 35.92 -7.07
C ASP A 389 13.13 35.79 -7.96
N VAL A 390 13.42 36.86 -8.70
CA VAL A 390 14.50 36.95 -9.69
C VAL A 390 15.85 36.55 -9.09
N ALA A 391 16.13 36.95 -7.85
CA ALA A 391 17.39 36.61 -7.18
C ALA A 391 17.55 35.09 -7.00
N SER A 392 16.46 34.40 -6.66
CA SER A 392 16.46 32.94 -6.53
C SER A 392 16.53 32.22 -7.88
N ALA A 393 15.82 32.73 -8.89
CA ALA A 393 15.88 32.18 -10.24
C ALA A 393 17.29 32.32 -10.83
N LYS A 394 17.90 33.50 -10.68
CA LYS A 394 19.30 33.78 -11.02
C LYS A 394 20.25 32.87 -10.28
N PHE A 395 20.10 32.76 -8.95
CA PHE A 395 20.94 31.92 -8.09
C PHE A 395 20.97 30.48 -8.60
N HIS A 396 19.82 29.84 -8.80
CA HIS A 396 19.76 28.48 -9.31
C HIS A 396 20.36 28.34 -10.70
N THR A 397 20.08 29.29 -11.59
CA THR A 397 20.55 29.24 -12.97
C THR A 397 22.09 29.29 -13.03
N GLU A 398 22.69 30.25 -12.31
CA GLU A 398 24.16 30.42 -12.27
C GLU A 398 24.86 29.27 -11.55
N HIS A 399 24.32 28.82 -10.41
CA HIS A 399 24.96 27.76 -9.63
C HIS A 399 24.82 26.39 -10.27
N SER A 400 23.68 26.09 -10.92
CA SER A 400 23.53 24.87 -11.74
C SER A 400 24.51 24.86 -12.91
N ALA A 401 24.72 26.00 -13.59
CA ALA A 401 25.72 26.09 -14.65
C ALA A 401 27.14 25.84 -14.14
N ALA A 402 27.53 26.50 -13.05
CA ALA A 402 28.84 26.32 -12.45
C ALA A 402 29.07 24.86 -11.99
N ALA A 403 28.06 24.23 -11.40
CA ALA A 403 28.10 22.85 -10.95
C ALA A 403 28.18 21.84 -12.10
N PHE A 404 27.41 22.04 -13.17
CA PHE A 404 27.50 21.18 -14.35
C PHE A 404 28.82 21.33 -15.10
N ALA A 405 29.40 22.53 -15.17
CA ALA A 405 30.73 22.71 -15.76
C ALA A 405 31.83 22.01 -14.94
N ASP A 406 31.78 22.11 -13.61
CA ASP A 406 32.73 21.40 -12.75
C ASP A 406 32.57 19.88 -12.85
N LEU A 407 31.33 19.40 -12.98
CA LEU A 407 31.04 18.00 -13.22
C LEU A 407 31.54 17.54 -14.60
N ALA A 408 31.33 18.33 -15.65
CA ALA A 408 31.84 18.05 -16.99
C ALA A 408 33.37 17.91 -17.00
N ASP A 409 34.06 18.85 -16.36
CA ASP A 409 35.52 18.83 -16.21
C ASP A 409 36.00 17.55 -15.50
N LEU A 410 35.32 17.18 -14.40
CA LEU A 410 35.65 15.99 -13.62
C LEU A 410 35.42 14.70 -14.43
N LEU A 411 34.29 14.64 -15.13
CA LEU A 411 33.94 13.52 -16.00
C LEU A 411 34.70 13.54 -17.33
N GLY A 412 35.53 14.55 -17.60
CA GLY A 412 36.20 14.76 -18.88
C GLY A 412 35.26 14.63 -20.08
N ALA A 413 34.08 15.25 -19.98
CA ALA A 413 33.04 15.23 -20.98
C ALA A 413 32.75 16.66 -21.46
N ASP A 414 32.20 16.81 -22.67
CA ASP A 414 31.71 18.11 -23.13
C ASP A 414 30.51 18.58 -22.29
N ASP A 415 30.34 19.90 -22.16
CA ASP A 415 29.27 20.49 -21.34
C ASP A 415 27.88 19.99 -21.74
N ALA A 416 27.63 19.76 -23.03
CA ALA A 416 26.35 19.23 -23.53
C ALA A 416 26.04 17.78 -23.09
N HIS A 417 27.06 17.01 -22.68
CA HIS A 417 26.92 15.60 -22.36
C HIS A 417 26.53 15.35 -20.89
N VAL A 418 26.71 16.33 -19.99
CA VAL A 418 26.27 16.18 -18.59
C VAL A 418 24.75 16.10 -18.47
N ALA A 419 24.00 16.66 -19.42
CA ALA A 419 22.56 16.46 -19.53
C ALA A 419 22.15 15.15 -20.22
N LEU A 420 23.11 14.22 -20.41
CA LEU A 420 22.95 13.00 -21.19
C LEU A 420 22.39 13.32 -22.58
N ASN A 421 23.02 14.32 -23.21
CA ASN A 421 22.74 14.80 -24.56
C ASN A 421 21.23 15.04 -24.81
N GLY A 422 20.62 15.99 -24.08
CA GLY A 422 19.21 16.38 -24.31
C GLY A 422 18.14 15.57 -23.59
N ARG A 423 18.50 14.61 -22.74
CA ARG A 423 17.51 13.74 -22.06
C ARG A 423 17.12 14.22 -20.67
N LEU A 424 18.04 14.91 -19.99
CA LEU A 424 17.85 15.39 -18.63
C LEU A 424 17.23 16.79 -18.63
N ALA A 425 16.20 16.98 -17.82
CA ALA A 425 15.64 18.28 -17.51
C ALA A 425 16.03 18.74 -16.09
N LEU A 426 15.93 20.04 -15.84
CA LEU A 426 16.05 20.63 -14.50
C LEU A 426 14.73 21.26 -14.08
N ALA A 427 14.41 21.15 -12.80
CA ALA A 427 13.31 21.85 -12.17
C ALA A 427 13.76 22.58 -10.89
N PHE A 428 13.40 23.86 -10.76
CA PHE A 428 13.69 24.68 -9.59
C PHE A 428 12.42 24.91 -8.78
N GLY A 429 12.26 24.16 -7.69
CA GLY A 429 11.15 24.31 -6.76
C GLY A 429 9.76 24.08 -7.37
N ALA A 430 9.66 23.44 -8.53
CA ALA A 430 8.41 23.22 -9.25
C ALA A 430 7.66 21.96 -8.76
N ARG A 431 8.39 21.00 -8.17
CA ARG A 431 7.89 19.62 -7.94
C ARG A 431 7.94 19.18 -6.46
N GLY A 432 8.41 20.07 -5.57
CA GLY A 432 8.49 19.80 -4.13
C GLY A 432 7.17 20.01 -3.38
N GLN A 433 7.01 19.38 -2.21
CA GLN A 433 5.77 19.46 -1.40
C GLN A 433 5.44 20.87 -0.87
N GLY A 434 6.32 21.87 -1.06
CA GLY A 434 6.30 23.15 -0.36
C GLY A 434 6.65 22.95 1.11
N ALA A 435 7.11 23.98 1.81
CA ALA A 435 7.47 23.94 3.23
C ALA A 435 6.25 23.75 4.17
N LYS A 436 5.30 22.88 3.82
CA LYS A 436 4.14 22.53 4.64
C LYS A 436 4.59 21.55 5.71
N GLY A 437 5.07 22.14 6.80
CA GLY A 437 5.40 21.47 8.04
C GLY A 437 6.91 21.36 8.20
N TRP A 438 7.42 21.88 9.31
CA TRP A 438 8.59 21.35 10.00
C TRP A 438 8.34 19.88 10.40
N LYS A 439 8.12 19.02 9.40
CA LYS A 439 8.15 17.57 9.49
C LYS A 439 9.26 17.14 8.55
N ASP A 440 10.49 17.31 9.03
CA ASP A 440 11.57 16.35 8.96
C ASP A 440 11.31 15.18 7.97
N GLY A 441 11.61 15.38 6.69
CA GLY A 441 11.56 14.28 5.69
C GLY A 441 11.19 14.61 4.24
N ALA A 442 10.94 15.87 3.85
CA ALA A 442 10.75 16.20 2.43
C ALA A 442 12.10 16.25 1.68
N ALA A 443 12.26 15.45 0.62
CA ALA A 443 13.45 15.45 -0.23
C ALA A 443 13.74 16.87 -0.75
N ARG A 444 14.94 17.37 -0.46
CA ARG A 444 15.37 18.74 -0.79
C ARG A 444 15.93 18.85 -2.22
N ALA A 445 16.33 17.73 -2.79
CA ALA A 445 16.46 17.50 -4.22
C ALA A 445 15.95 16.07 -4.50
N HIS A 446 15.49 15.81 -5.72
CA HIS A 446 15.14 14.45 -6.15
C HIS A 446 15.19 14.32 -7.67
N TYR A 447 15.68 13.19 -8.17
CA TYR A 447 15.53 12.76 -9.55
C TYR A 447 14.20 12.03 -9.76
N GLU A 448 13.48 12.34 -10.83
CA GLU A 448 12.30 11.56 -11.25
C GLU A 448 12.60 10.74 -12.51
N PRO A 449 12.68 9.39 -12.40
CA PRO A 449 13.04 8.52 -13.51
C PRO A 449 12.12 8.58 -14.73
N VAL A 450 10.83 8.79 -14.51
CA VAL A 450 9.83 8.81 -15.59
C VAL A 450 9.98 10.08 -16.43
N GLN A 451 10.06 11.23 -15.76
CA GLN A 451 10.15 12.52 -16.43
C GLN A 451 11.61 12.93 -16.73
N ARG A 452 12.60 12.17 -16.25
CA ARG A 452 14.05 12.40 -16.45
C ARG A 452 14.46 13.81 -16.06
N VAL A 453 14.19 14.16 -14.81
CA VAL A 453 14.33 15.54 -14.31
C VAL A 453 14.90 15.53 -12.91
N ILE A 454 15.85 16.43 -12.68
CA ILE A 454 16.34 16.73 -11.34
C ILE A 454 15.55 17.93 -10.82
N ASN A 455 14.82 17.73 -9.75
CA ASN A 455 14.14 18.80 -9.05
C ASN A 455 14.99 19.26 -7.85
N LEU A 456 15.43 20.51 -7.86
CA LEU A 456 16.13 21.16 -6.75
C LEU A 456 15.13 22.05 -5.99
N THR A 457 14.99 21.88 -4.68
CA THR A 457 14.15 22.79 -3.88
C THR A 457 14.82 24.15 -3.69
N LYS A 458 14.02 25.20 -3.48
CA LYS A 458 14.48 26.59 -3.62
C LYS A 458 15.78 26.93 -2.85
N MET A 459 15.79 26.83 -1.53
CA MET A 459 16.97 27.23 -0.75
C MET A 459 17.75 26.04 -0.17
N GLY A 460 17.28 24.81 -0.39
CA GLY A 460 17.87 23.60 0.21
C GLY A 460 18.29 22.52 -0.77
N GLY A 461 18.07 22.70 -2.08
CA GLY A 461 18.46 21.72 -3.10
C GLY A 461 19.92 21.83 -3.56
N GLY A 462 20.59 22.97 -3.30
CA GLY A 462 22.03 23.09 -3.55
C GLY A 462 22.80 22.10 -2.66
N GLY A 463 23.84 21.48 -3.22
CA GLY A 463 24.70 20.50 -2.53
C GLY A 463 24.30 19.03 -2.72
N ALA A 464 23.21 18.78 -3.43
CA ALA A 464 22.77 17.44 -3.82
C ALA A 464 22.77 17.21 -5.35
N LEU A 465 23.23 18.17 -6.16
CA LEU A 465 23.14 18.03 -7.62
C LEU A 465 23.92 16.82 -8.14
N ALA A 466 25.10 16.53 -7.59
CA ALA A 466 25.89 15.34 -7.95
C ALA A 466 25.14 14.04 -7.61
N HIS A 467 24.40 14.02 -6.50
CA HIS A 467 23.59 12.88 -6.07
C HIS A 467 22.48 12.59 -7.09
N GLU A 468 21.66 13.60 -7.37
CA GLU A 468 20.54 13.46 -8.30
C GLU A 468 21.00 13.22 -9.74
N TRP A 469 22.13 13.81 -10.12
CA TRP A 469 22.76 13.54 -11.41
C TRP A 469 23.21 12.09 -11.53
N PHE A 470 23.79 11.52 -10.47
CA PHE A 470 24.17 10.11 -10.49
C PHE A 470 22.96 9.20 -10.63
N HIS A 471 21.85 9.47 -9.92
CA HIS A 471 20.59 8.76 -10.12
C HIS A 471 20.10 8.83 -11.57
N ALA A 472 20.20 10.02 -12.19
CA ALA A 472 19.85 10.21 -13.59
C ALA A 472 20.70 9.35 -14.52
N LEU A 473 22.03 9.39 -14.36
CA LEU A 473 22.96 8.56 -15.13
C LEU A 473 22.68 7.07 -14.91
N ASP A 474 22.56 6.63 -13.66
CA ASP A 474 22.37 5.25 -13.25
C ASP A 474 21.08 4.66 -13.85
N ASN A 475 20.02 5.47 -13.92
CA ASN A 475 18.76 5.10 -14.56
C ASN A 475 18.85 5.09 -16.11
N MET A 476 19.49 6.08 -16.72
CA MET A 476 19.46 6.26 -18.18
C MET A 476 20.57 5.53 -18.94
N ALA A 477 21.62 5.06 -18.26
CA ALA A 477 22.76 4.42 -18.90
C ALA A 477 22.39 3.17 -19.72
N LYS A 478 21.39 2.38 -19.28
CA LYS A 478 20.84 1.27 -20.06
C LYS A 478 20.44 1.69 -21.47
N GLU A 479 19.71 2.79 -21.59
CA GLU A 479 19.19 3.28 -22.86
C GLU A 479 20.29 3.90 -23.72
N ALA A 480 21.24 4.60 -23.09
CA ALA A 480 22.41 5.15 -23.77
C ALA A 480 23.29 4.05 -24.39
N GLU A 481 23.39 2.89 -23.74
CA GLU A 481 24.14 1.73 -24.23
C GLU A 481 23.31 0.80 -25.15
N GLY A 482 22.14 1.25 -25.61
CA GLY A 482 21.33 0.50 -26.59
C GLY A 482 20.52 -0.66 -26.00
N GLY A 483 20.37 -0.73 -24.67
CA GLY A 483 19.56 -1.73 -23.97
C GLY A 483 18.03 -1.51 -24.06
N GLY A 484 17.57 -0.59 -24.92
CA GLY A 484 16.18 -0.16 -25.02
C GLY A 484 15.79 0.87 -23.96
N ALA A 485 14.52 1.31 -23.96
CA ALA A 485 14.05 2.35 -23.05
C ALA A 485 14.26 1.98 -21.57
N ALA A 486 14.78 2.91 -20.79
CA ALA A 486 14.93 2.76 -19.34
C ALA A 486 13.58 2.94 -18.64
N GLY A 487 13.17 1.95 -17.86
CA GLY A 487 12.02 2.04 -16.96
C GLY A 487 12.33 2.81 -15.67
N ARG A 488 11.28 3.04 -14.86
CA ARG A 488 11.39 3.79 -13.59
C ARG A 488 12.40 3.17 -12.61
N GLU A 489 12.50 1.85 -12.58
CA GLU A 489 13.32 1.07 -11.63
C GLU A 489 14.56 0.44 -12.33
N ASP A 490 14.93 0.93 -13.51
CA ASP A 490 16.04 0.41 -14.33
C ASP A 490 17.37 1.11 -13.98
N PHE A 491 17.87 0.93 -12.75
CA PHE A 491 19.18 1.43 -12.34
C PHE A 491 20.28 0.38 -12.66
N ILE A 492 21.36 0.77 -13.34
CA ILE A 492 22.46 -0.13 -13.69
C ILE A 492 23.22 -0.62 -12.47
N THR A 493 23.32 0.17 -11.40
CA THR A 493 23.93 -0.24 -10.14
C THR A 493 23.08 -1.29 -9.44
N GLU A 494 21.75 -1.25 -9.54
CA GLU A 494 20.83 -2.26 -9.00
C GLU A 494 20.74 -3.51 -9.90
N ARG A 495 20.84 -3.34 -11.22
CA ARG A 495 20.85 -4.44 -12.22
C ARG A 495 21.92 -4.22 -13.30
N PRO A 496 23.18 -4.63 -13.06
CA PRO A 496 24.27 -4.50 -14.03
C PRO A 496 24.03 -5.30 -15.31
N ASP A 497 23.16 -6.30 -15.27
CA ASP A 497 22.73 -7.08 -16.41
C ASP A 497 21.88 -6.30 -17.44
N LEU A 498 21.40 -5.10 -17.08
CA LEU A 498 20.79 -4.16 -18.04
C LEU A 498 21.78 -3.63 -19.07
N LEU A 499 23.08 -3.67 -18.76
CA LEU A 499 24.14 -3.29 -19.69
C LEU A 499 24.61 -4.50 -20.51
N PRO A 500 24.99 -4.28 -21.79
CA PRO A 500 25.66 -5.31 -22.56
C PRO A 500 26.98 -5.72 -21.87
N PRO A 501 27.45 -6.97 -22.05
CA PRO A 501 28.77 -7.38 -21.58
C PRO A 501 29.87 -6.45 -22.12
N GLY A 502 30.74 -5.96 -21.23
CA GLY A 502 31.83 -5.04 -21.57
C GLY A 502 32.29 -4.21 -20.38
N ASP A 503 33.29 -3.35 -20.61
CA ASP A 503 34.00 -2.61 -19.57
C ASP A 503 33.08 -1.79 -18.65
N LEU A 504 32.00 -1.21 -19.17
CA LEU A 504 31.08 -0.42 -18.35
C LEU A 504 30.30 -1.31 -17.37
N ARG A 505 29.79 -2.45 -17.83
CA ARG A 505 29.12 -3.42 -16.96
C ARG A 505 30.07 -3.97 -15.90
N ASP A 506 31.30 -4.28 -16.29
CA ASP A 506 32.32 -4.79 -15.37
C ASP A 506 32.67 -3.74 -14.31
N ALA A 507 32.85 -2.48 -14.70
CA ALA A 507 33.08 -1.38 -13.77
C ALA A 507 31.92 -1.17 -12.78
N VAL A 508 30.66 -1.32 -13.23
CA VAL A 508 29.49 -1.25 -12.35
C VAL A 508 29.47 -2.42 -11.35
N VAL A 509 29.80 -3.64 -11.80
CA VAL A 509 29.92 -4.81 -10.91
C VAL A 509 31.03 -4.61 -9.88
N GLU A 510 32.16 -4.04 -10.28
CA GLU A 510 33.26 -3.71 -9.36
C GLU A 510 32.86 -2.62 -8.36
N LEU A 511 32.14 -1.58 -8.80
CA LEU A 511 31.61 -0.55 -7.91
C LEU A 511 30.67 -1.16 -6.86
N ARG A 512 29.78 -2.06 -7.27
CA ARG A 512 28.94 -2.81 -6.32
C ARG A 512 29.77 -3.61 -5.33
N ARG A 513 30.78 -4.35 -5.78
CA ARG A 513 31.66 -5.10 -4.85
C ARG A 513 32.35 -4.15 -3.87
N ALA A 514 32.87 -3.03 -4.33
CA ALA A 514 33.51 -2.03 -3.47
C ALA A 514 32.55 -1.46 -2.40
N MET A 515 31.27 -1.30 -2.74
CA MET A 515 30.25 -0.80 -1.82
C MET A 515 29.66 -1.86 -0.89
N PHE A 516 29.63 -3.14 -1.27
CA PHE A 516 28.90 -4.19 -0.54
C PHE A 516 29.79 -5.20 0.15
N ASP A 517 30.96 -5.53 -0.40
CA ASP A 517 31.80 -6.60 0.12
C ASP A 517 32.63 -6.11 1.30
N GLY A 518 32.61 -6.85 2.39
CA GLY A 518 33.42 -6.56 3.58
C GLY A 518 33.21 -7.57 4.70
N PRO A 519 33.95 -7.44 5.81
CA PRO A 519 33.96 -8.42 6.89
C PRO A 519 32.83 -8.21 7.92
N HIS A 520 32.06 -7.13 7.81
CA HIS A 520 31.10 -6.72 8.83
C HIS A 520 29.78 -7.49 8.70
N ARG A 521 29.03 -7.62 9.79
CA ARG A 521 27.72 -8.30 9.81
C ARG A 521 26.77 -7.56 10.73
N ILE A 522 25.47 -7.68 10.47
CA ILE A 522 24.44 -7.05 11.30
C ILE A 522 24.44 -7.70 12.68
N THR A 523 24.40 -6.88 13.72
CA THR A 523 24.20 -7.33 15.10
C THR A 523 22.70 -7.43 15.37
N GLN A 524 22.24 -8.61 15.77
CA GLN A 524 20.86 -8.86 16.18
C GLN A 524 20.84 -9.21 17.66
N THR A 525 20.09 -8.46 18.46
CA THR A 525 19.81 -8.82 19.86
C THR A 525 18.70 -9.86 19.88
N MET A 526 19.01 -11.04 20.42
CA MET A 526 18.08 -12.16 20.50
C MET A 526 17.82 -12.52 21.96
N GLN A 527 16.54 -12.76 22.27
CA GLN A 527 16.09 -13.22 23.58
C GLN A 527 16.04 -14.75 23.60
N TYR A 528 16.34 -15.35 24.75
CA TYR A 528 16.14 -16.76 25.03
C TYR A 528 15.54 -16.95 26.43
N THR A 529 14.78 -18.01 26.60
CA THR A 529 14.06 -18.32 27.84
C THR A 529 14.79 -19.37 28.69
N ALA A 530 14.34 -19.55 29.93
CA ALA A 530 14.78 -20.65 30.77
C ALA A 530 14.57 -22.02 30.08
N ASP A 531 13.50 -22.17 29.31
CA ASP A 531 13.20 -23.39 28.55
C ASP A 531 14.22 -23.62 27.44
N ASP A 532 14.61 -22.57 26.71
CA ASP A 532 15.66 -22.64 25.69
C ASP A 532 17.01 -23.02 26.31
N ALA A 533 17.33 -22.51 27.51
CA ALA A 533 18.55 -22.86 28.25
C ALA A 533 18.55 -24.34 28.68
N ARG A 534 17.44 -24.87 29.19
CA ARG A 534 17.31 -26.30 29.51
C ARG A 534 17.43 -27.17 28.25
N LEU A 535 16.83 -26.75 27.14
CA LEU A 535 16.96 -27.44 25.85
C LEU A 535 18.39 -27.40 25.33
N ALA A 536 19.11 -26.29 25.49
CA ALA A 536 20.51 -26.17 25.11
C ALA A 536 21.41 -27.10 25.93
N GLN A 537 21.20 -27.20 27.24
CA GLN A 537 21.93 -28.18 28.06
C GLN A 537 21.62 -29.61 27.63
N ARG A 538 20.36 -29.96 27.38
CA ARG A 538 19.98 -31.33 26.98
C ARG A 538 20.52 -31.72 25.61
N ASN A 539 20.39 -30.83 24.63
CA ASN A 539 20.63 -31.15 23.22
C ASN A 539 22.09 -30.87 22.80
N VAL A 540 22.78 -29.94 23.47
CA VAL A 540 24.14 -29.49 23.14
C VAL A 540 25.11 -29.81 24.29
N GLY A 541 24.87 -29.30 25.50
CA GLY A 541 25.84 -29.40 26.60
C GLY A 541 26.10 -30.81 27.13
N ASN A 542 25.04 -31.53 27.49
CA ASN A 542 25.08 -32.85 28.15
C ASN A 542 24.75 -34.00 27.18
N SER A 543 24.74 -33.72 25.87
CA SER A 543 24.35 -34.72 24.89
C SER A 543 25.48 -35.71 24.64
N ARG A 544 25.26 -36.98 24.99
CA ARG A 544 26.19 -38.09 24.72
C ARG A 544 26.33 -38.39 23.22
N PHE A 545 25.33 -38.05 22.43
CA PHE A 545 25.29 -38.26 20.97
C PHE A 545 24.70 -37.01 20.30
N PRO A 546 25.49 -35.92 20.16
CA PRO A 546 24.99 -34.68 19.57
C PRO A 546 24.65 -34.90 18.09
N ASN A 547 23.49 -34.42 17.67
CA ASN A 547 23.13 -34.42 16.25
C ASN A 547 23.98 -33.40 15.46
N GLY A 548 23.90 -33.42 14.13
CA GLY A 548 24.75 -32.58 13.28
C GLY A 548 24.65 -31.07 13.54
N VAL A 549 23.51 -30.57 14.03
CA VAL A 549 23.34 -29.15 14.38
C VAL A 549 23.99 -28.86 15.73
N ALA A 550 23.73 -29.70 16.74
CA ALA A 550 24.33 -29.59 18.07
C ALA A 550 25.86 -29.66 18.01
N LYS A 551 26.42 -30.54 17.17
CA LYS A 551 27.87 -30.63 16.97
C LYS A 551 28.46 -29.34 16.41
N ARG A 552 27.80 -28.69 15.44
CA ARG A 552 28.23 -27.38 14.91
C ARG A 552 28.19 -26.28 15.97
N ILE A 553 27.21 -26.31 16.87
CA ILE A 553 27.16 -25.37 18.00
C ILE A 553 28.36 -25.61 18.93
N GLN A 554 28.70 -26.87 19.24
CA GLN A 554 29.87 -27.19 20.06
C GLN A 554 31.19 -26.77 19.40
N ASP A 555 31.34 -27.04 18.10
CA ASP A 555 32.56 -26.80 17.33
C ASP A 555 32.82 -25.29 17.08
N ALA A 556 31.78 -24.45 17.15
CA ALA A 556 31.87 -23.03 16.80
C ALA A 556 32.67 -22.17 17.79
N GLY A 557 32.90 -22.63 19.02
CA GLY A 557 33.71 -21.92 20.03
C GLY A 557 33.11 -20.63 20.61
N ASN A 558 32.23 -19.92 19.89
CA ASN A 558 31.51 -18.74 20.36
C ASN A 558 30.11 -18.60 19.74
N VAL A 559 29.27 -17.72 20.31
CA VAL A 559 27.87 -17.53 19.90
C VAL A 559 27.72 -17.04 18.46
N HIS A 560 28.64 -16.22 17.96
CA HIS A 560 28.56 -15.65 16.61
C HIS A 560 28.75 -16.73 15.56
N ASP A 561 29.80 -17.53 15.72
CA ASP A 561 30.12 -18.61 14.79
C ASP A 561 29.07 -19.73 14.87
N ALA A 562 28.48 -19.96 16.05
CA ALA A 562 27.44 -20.96 16.23
C ALA A 562 26.16 -20.58 15.47
N VAL A 563 25.71 -19.32 15.60
CA VAL A 563 24.53 -18.82 14.88
C VAL A 563 24.80 -18.77 13.38
N GLN A 564 26.00 -18.38 12.94
CA GLN A 564 26.37 -18.41 11.52
C GLN A 564 26.40 -19.83 10.95
N ALA A 565 26.91 -20.81 11.70
CA ALA A 565 26.90 -22.21 11.30
C ALA A 565 25.46 -22.75 11.17
N ILE A 566 24.55 -22.32 12.06
CA ILE A 566 23.13 -22.64 11.98
C ILE A 566 22.48 -21.97 10.77
N ASP A 567 22.74 -20.69 10.54
CA ASP A 567 22.19 -19.95 9.39
C ASP A 567 22.62 -20.59 8.07
N GLY A 568 23.89 -20.98 7.93
CA GLY A 568 24.38 -21.68 6.74
C GLY A 568 23.79 -23.08 6.55
N MET A 569 23.44 -23.78 7.63
CA MET A 569 22.92 -25.16 7.56
C MET A 569 21.40 -25.22 7.41
N LEU A 570 20.67 -24.38 8.15
CA LEU A 570 19.21 -24.44 8.30
C LEU A 570 18.50 -23.23 7.70
N GLY A 571 19.22 -22.14 7.41
CA GLY A 571 18.66 -20.93 6.82
C GLY A 571 18.14 -21.12 5.39
N PRO A 572 17.41 -20.14 4.86
CA PRO A 572 16.93 -20.18 3.48
C PRO A 572 18.11 -20.13 2.50
N LYS A 573 18.10 -21.00 1.48
CA LYS A 573 19.00 -20.87 0.34
C LYS A 573 18.57 -19.70 -0.55
N PRO A 574 19.49 -19.03 -1.27
CA PRO A 574 19.13 -17.97 -2.22
C PRO A 574 18.03 -18.43 -3.18
N GLY A 575 16.94 -17.65 -3.28
CA GLY A 575 15.79 -17.96 -4.15
C GLY A 575 14.83 -19.05 -3.64
N ALA A 576 15.09 -19.71 -2.50
CA ALA A 576 14.26 -20.80 -1.99
C ALA A 576 13.36 -20.38 -0.81
N LYS A 577 12.07 -20.73 -0.87
CA LYS A 577 11.14 -20.55 0.26
C LYS A 577 11.27 -21.71 1.24
N GLN A 578 11.39 -21.40 2.54
CA GLN A 578 11.33 -22.39 3.61
C GLN A 578 9.88 -22.75 3.96
N SER A 579 9.62 -24.02 4.24
CA SER A 579 8.35 -24.48 4.83
C SER A 579 8.19 -23.96 6.27
N PRO A 580 6.95 -23.87 6.81
CA PRO A 580 6.72 -23.46 8.21
C PRO A 580 7.50 -24.29 9.23
N ARG A 581 7.69 -25.59 8.96
CA ARG A 581 8.48 -26.49 9.81
C ARG A 581 9.97 -26.13 9.78
N GLN A 582 10.54 -25.87 8.61
CA GLN A 582 11.95 -25.47 8.48
C GLN A 582 12.22 -24.12 9.16
N LYS A 583 11.31 -23.14 8.99
CA LYS A 583 11.41 -21.83 9.65
C LYS A 583 11.43 -21.96 11.17
N ARG A 584 10.50 -22.74 11.73
CA ARG A 584 10.47 -23.02 13.18
C ARG A 584 11.75 -23.68 13.65
N MET A 585 12.18 -24.75 12.97
CA MET A 585 13.42 -25.46 13.32
C MET A 585 14.65 -24.55 13.28
N HIS A 586 14.79 -23.70 12.25
CA HIS A 586 15.88 -22.71 12.15
C HIS A 586 15.86 -21.73 13.33
N ALA A 587 14.69 -21.17 13.65
CA ALA A 587 14.54 -20.25 14.78
C ALA A 587 14.81 -20.92 16.14
N ASP A 588 14.32 -22.14 16.34
CA ASP A 588 14.51 -22.91 17.57
C ASP A 588 16.00 -23.21 17.79
N TRP A 589 16.72 -23.65 16.76
CA TRP A 589 18.15 -23.91 16.87
C TRP A 589 18.98 -22.65 17.08
N ARG A 590 18.58 -21.51 16.52
CA ARG A 590 19.19 -20.21 16.86
C ARG A 590 19.01 -19.89 18.34
N ARG A 591 17.81 -20.06 18.90
CA ARG A 591 17.54 -19.87 20.34
C ARG A 591 18.34 -20.82 21.22
N ILE A 592 18.47 -22.08 20.81
CA ILE A 592 19.31 -23.08 21.50
C ILE A 592 20.79 -22.68 21.49
N ALA A 593 21.32 -22.21 20.36
CA ALA A 593 22.71 -21.79 20.28
C ALA A 593 23.00 -20.55 21.14
N ILE A 594 22.15 -19.53 21.10
CA ILE A 594 22.32 -18.37 21.96
C ILE A 594 22.19 -18.72 23.44
N ALA A 595 21.27 -19.62 23.80
CA ALA A 595 21.11 -20.05 25.18
C ALA A 595 22.29 -20.90 25.67
N HIS A 596 22.90 -21.70 24.79
CA HIS A 596 24.11 -22.47 25.10
C HIS A 596 25.28 -21.56 25.52
N TYR A 597 25.47 -20.45 24.81
CA TYR A 597 26.54 -19.47 25.11
C TYR A 597 26.12 -18.36 26.07
N GLY A 598 24.81 -18.21 26.35
CA GLY A 598 24.27 -17.13 27.17
C GLY A 598 24.53 -17.28 28.67
N GLY A 599 24.78 -18.50 29.16
CA GLY A 599 25.23 -18.76 30.54
C GLY A 599 24.21 -18.53 31.66
N ASN A 600 23.08 -17.84 31.40
CA ASN A 600 22.00 -17.67 32.36
C ASN A 600 20.90 -18.74 32.21
N ALA A 601 20.67 -19.53 33.26
CA ALA A 601 19.67 -20.59 33.28
C ALA A 601 18.22 -20.08 33.27
N GLU A 602 17.97 -18.84 33.69
CA GLU A 602 16.64 -18.21 33.72
C GLU A 602 16.25 -17.56 32.38
N GLY A 603 17.15 -17.58 31.39
CA GLY A 603 16.99 -16.86 30.13
C GLY A 603 17.74 -15.52 30.12
N GLY A 604 17.65 -14.80 29.00
CA GLY A 604 18.33 -13.51 28.85
C GLY A 604 18.39 -13.07 27.40
N GLU A 605 19.22 -12.05 27.16
CA GLU A 605 19.47 -11.53 25.82
C GLU A 605 20.94 -11.59 25.47
N ILE A 606 21.23 -11.88 24.20
CA ILE A 606 22.59 -11.82 23.67
C ILE A 606 22.57 -11.17 22.29
N SER A 607 23.56 -10.33 22.04
CA SER A 607 23.74 -9.67 20.75
C SER A 607 24.66 -10.50 19.87
N VAL A 608 24.19 -10.89 18.69
CA VAL A 608 24.89 -11.80 17.79
C VAL A 608 25.07 -11.18 16.41
N ARG A 609 26.32 -11.20 15.91
CA ARG A 609 26.63 -10.90 14.52
C ARG A 609 26.16 -12.05 13.62
N SER A 610 25.16 -11.76 12.78
CA SER A 610 24.50 -12.75 11.91
C SER A 610 24.14 -12.14 10.55
N GLY A 611 23.68 -12.96 9.61
CA GLY A 611 23.43 -12.55 8.23
C GLY A 611 24.68 -12.53 7.36
N ALA A 612 24.56 -12.16 6.08
CA ALA A 612 25.67 -12.13 5.13
C ALA A 612 26.75 -11.11 5.54
N PRO A 613 28.05 -11.38 5.24
CA PRO A 613 29.10 -10.40 5.43
C PRO A 613 28.91 -9.23 4.46
N MET A 614 29.26 -8.02 4.90
CA MET A 614 29.08 -6.78 4.17
C MET A 614 30.14 -5.73 4.53
N SER A 615 30.24 -4.70 3.70
CA SER A 615 31.07 -3.52 3.90
C SER A 615 30.62 -2.72 5.14
N SER A 616 31.48 -1.81 5.63
CA SER A 616 31.09 -0.91 6.72
C SER A 616 30.01 0.04 6.24
N PHE A 617 30.14 0.57 5.02
CA PHE A 617 29.15 1.44 4.40
C PHE A 617 27.75 0.80 4.34
N MET A 618 27.65 -0.47 3.92
CA MET A 618 26.39 -1.22 3.88
C MET A 618 25.83 -1.49 5.28
N LEU A 619 26.71 -1.79 6.25
CA LEU A 619 26.28 -1.99 7.64
C LEU A 619 25.69 -0.70 8.22
N GLU A 620 26.30 0.45 7.98
CA GLU A 620 25.78 1.75 8.44
C GLU A 620 24.48 2.11 7.72
N ALA A 621 24.35 1.84 6.42
CA ALA A 621 23.09 2.00 5.69
C ALA A 621 21.96 1.14 6.31
N HIS A 622 22.25 -0.10 6.72
CA HIS A 622 21.32 -0.95 7.45
C HIS A 622 20.88 -0.35 8.80
N LYS A 623 21.77 0.39 9.49
CA LYS A 623 21.42 1.08 10.75
C LYS A 623 20.54 2.30 10.49
N LEU A 624 20.79 3.04 9.42
CA LEU A 624 19.99 4.20 9.03
C LEU A 624 18.54 3.82 8.68
N ASP A 625 18.32 2.63 8.11
CA ASP A 625 16.99 2.10 7.81
C ASP A 625 16.20 1.57 9.03
N GLN A 626 16.80 1.53 10.24
CA GLN A 626 16.12 0.97 11.41
C GLN A 626 14.89 1.82 11.79
N GLY A 627 13.69 1.24 11.68
CA GLY A 627 12.42 1.90 12.02
C GLY A 627 11.68 2.56 10.85
N GLY A 628 12.06 2.26 9.60
CA GLY A 628 11.38 2.73 8.38
C GLY A 628 11.41 1.71 7.22
N THR A 629 10.95 2.15 6.05
CA THR A 629 11.14 1.42 4.77
C THR A 629 12.62 1.47 4.40
N ALA A 630 13.11 0.41 3.74
CA ALA A 630 14.47 0.41 3.22
C ALA A 630 14.63 1.54 2.19
N TYR A 631 15.61 2.42 2.42
CA TYR A 631 15.95 3.52 1.52
C TYR A 631 17.47 3.69 1.48
N TRP A 632 18.10 3.80 2.65
CA TRP A 632 19.54 4.05 2.74
C TRP A 632 20.37 2.90 2.18
N ARG A 633 19.89 1.65 2.27
CA ARG A 633 20.62 0.48 1.78
C ARG A 633 20.33 0.10 0.33
N GLU A 634 19.45 0.84 -0.37
CA GLU A 634 19.21 0.56 -1.78
C GLU A 634 20.47 0.85 -2.60
N THR A 635 20.76 0.02 -3.61
CA THR A 635 22.09 0.03 -4.26
C THR A 635 22.36 1.36 -4.95
N HIS A 636 21.36 1.90 -5.65
CA HIS A 636 21.44 3.16 -6.38
C HIS A 636 21.57 4.36 -5.42
N GLU A 637 20.88 4.33 -4.26
CA GLU A 637 21.03 5.34 -3.20
C GLU A 637 22.42 5.33 -2.55
N MET A 638 22.97 4.14 -2.28
CA MET A 638 24.35 4.01 -1.82
C MET A 638 25.36 4.52 -2.85
N ALA A 639 25.14 4.19 -4.13
CA ALA A 639 25.99 4.64 -5.22
C ALA A 639 25.95 6.16 -5.39
N ALA A 640 24.78 6.79 -5.33
CA ALA A 640 24.63 8.23 -5.42
C ALA A 640 25.35 8.96 -4.26
N ARG A 641 25.21 8.47 -3.02
CA ARG A 641 25.95 9.03 -1.86
C ARG A 641 27.46 8.84 -1.98
N ALA A 642 27.90 7.67 -2.43
CA ALA A 642 29.32 7.43 -2.67
C ALA A 642 29.87 8.29 -3.81
N PHE A 643 29.07 8.57 -4.84
CA PHE A 643 29.44 9.47 -5.94
C PHE A 643 29.60 10.92 -5.45
N GLN A 644 28.78 11.38 -4.50
CA GLN A 644 29.01 12.68 -3.85
C GLN A 644 30.39 12.76 -3.20
N SER A 645 30.76 11.74 -2.42
CA SER A 645 32.09 11.65 -1.80
C SER A 645 33.22 11.65 -2.84
N TYR A 646 33.02 10.92 -3.94
CA TYR A 646 33.95 10.90 -5.09
C TYR A 646 34.13 12.29 -5.72
N VAL A 647 33.04 13.02 -5.94
CA VAL A 647 33.07 14.36 -6.52
C VAL A 647 33.80 15.35 -5.60
N GLU A 648 33.51 15.34 -4.31
CA GLU A 648 34.21 16.20 -3.34
C GLU A 648 35.70 15.90 -3.29
N ASP A 649 36.09 14.63 -3.28
CA ASP A 649 37.51 14.24 -3.22
C ASP A 649 38.26 14.64 -4.50
N ARG A 650 37.69 14.38 -5.68
CA ARG A 650 38.33 14.70 -6.96
C ARG A 650 38.41 16.19 -7.24
N LEU A 651 37.45 16.99 -6.77
CA LEU A 651 37.56 18.44 -6.79
C LEU A 651 38.67 18.91 -5.82
N ALA A 652 38.71 18.38 -4.60
CA ALA A 652 39.73 18.73 -3.63
C ALA A 652 41.16 18.40 -4.11
N ASP A 653 41.35 17.25 -4.78
CA ASP A 653 42.61 16.85 -5.41
C ASP A 653 43.10 17.89 -6.46
N GLN A 654 42.17 18.65 -7.06
CA GLN A 654 42.44 19.73 -8.01
C GLN A 654 42.51 21.11 -7.36
N GLY A 655 42.44 21.21 -6.03
CA GLY A 655 42.34 22.48 -5.31
C GLY A 655 41.02 23.23 -5.56
N ARG A 656 39.97 22.53 -5.98
CA ARG A 656 38.64 23.05 -6.31
C ARG A 656 37.62 22.65 -5.25
N ARG A 657 36.50 23.38 -5.21
CA ARG A 657 35.32 23.09 -4.39
C ARG A 657 34.08 23.65 -5.05
N ASN A 658 32.96 22.95 -4.99
CA ASN A 658 31.67 23.47 -5.43
C ASN A 658 30.55 22.90 -4.58
N ASP A 659 30.13 23.68 -3.57
CA ASP A 659 29.12 23.25 -2.60
C ASP A 659 27.73 23.11 -3.19
N TYR A 660 27.46 23.70 -4.36
CA TYR A 660 26.18 23.52 -5.04
C TYR A 660 26.13 22.17 -5.78
N LEU A 661 27.28 21.69 -6.26
CA LEU A 661 27.43 20.37 -6.86
C LEU A 661 27.36 19.26 -5.81
N SER A 662 28.19 19.34 -4.76
CA SER A 662 28.19 18.42 -3.62
C SER A 662 28.75 19.09 -2.38
N VAL A 663 28.10 18.87 -1.23
CA VAL A 663 28.58 19.34 0.07
C VAL A 663 28.24 18.34 1.17
N TYR A 664 29.09 18.27 2.19
CA TYR A 664 28.92 17.42 3.37
C TYR A 664 28.89 15.91 3.11
N ALA A 665 29.50 15.43 2.01
CA ALA A 665 29.67 14.00 1.73
C ALA A 665 30.79 13.36 2.58
N ASP A 666 30.79 13.63 3.88
CA ASP A 666 31.73 13.14 4.89
C ASP A 666 30.99 13.01 6.24
N ASN A 667 31.18 11.86 6.89
CA ASN A 667 30.49 11.50 8.14
C ASN A 667 30.80 12.46 9.31
N ARG A 668 31.86 13.27 9.24
CA ARG A 668 32.15 14.29 10.28
C ARG A 668 31.07 15.36 10.41
N TYR A 669 30.26 15.57 9.37
CA TYR A 669 29.20 16.57 9.36
C TYR A 669 27.86 16.05 9.90
N HIS A 670 27.74 14.75 10.13
CA HIS A 670 26.48 14.05 10.45
C HIS A 670 26.44 13.61 11.90
N VAL A 671 26.67 14.55 12.81
CA VAL A 671 26.59 14.33 14.27
C VAL A 671 25.29 14.93 14.78
N ASP A 672 24.48 14.12 15.46
CA ASP A 672 23.27 14.58 16.11
C ASP A 672 23.61 15.59 17.21
N PRO A 673 23.13 16.84 17.12
CA PRO A 673 23.54 17.92 18.02
C PRO A 673 23.01 17.73 19.46
N LEU A 674 21.99 16.88 19.67
CA LEU A 674 21.38 16.66 20.97
C LEU A 674 21.98 15.46 21.69
N THR A 675 22.26 14.38 20.96
CA THR A 675 22.71 13.10 21.53
C THR A 675 24.21 12.88 21.34
N GLY A 676 24.86 13.65 20.46
CA GLY A 676 26.24 13.42 20.03
C GLY A 676 26.41 12.15 19.19
N MET A 677 25.31 11.47 18.83
CA MET A 677 25.35 10.26 18.01
C MET A 677 25.82 10.60 16.61
N GLN A 678 26.92 9.98 16.18
CA GLN A 678 27.42 10.13 14.82
C GLN A 678 26.72 9.14 13.89
N TRP A 679 26.09 9.67 12.84
CA TRP A 679 25.52 8.92 11.74
C TRP A 679 26.54 8.82 10.60
N LYS A 680 26.55 7.69 9.90
CA LYS A 680 27.54 7.39 8.86
C LYS A 680 26.91 7.08 7.50
N PRO A 681 26.29 8.07 6.84
CA PRO A 681 25.64 7.89 5.54
C PRO A 681 26.60 7.83 4.35
N TYR A 682 27.89 8.12 4.53
CA TYR A 682 28.91 8.12 3.48
C TYR A 682 30.00 7.06 3.75
N PRO A 683 30.69 6.56 2.72
CA PRO A 683 31.87 5.73 2.92
C PRO A 683 33.01 6.55 3.57
N GLU A 684 33.88 5.89 4.33
CA GLU A 684 35.00 6.54 5.03
C GLU A 684 36.30 5.70 5.00
N GLY A 685 37.43 6.34 5.29
CA GLY A 685 38.74 5.67 5.40
C GLY A 685 39.15 4.93 4.12
N GLU A 686 39.78 3.76 4.28
CA GLU A 686 40.23 2.92 3.16
C GLU A 686 39.08 2.44 2.27
N GLU A 687 37.87 2.29 2.82
CA GLU A 687 36.68 1.90 2.06
C GLU A 687 36.29 2.98 1.05
N ARG A 688 36.28 4.26 1.47
CA ARG A 688 36.07 5.41 0.57
C ARG A 688 37.11 5.45 -0.55
N GLN A 689 38.39 5.22 -0.23
CA GLN A 689 39.45 5.19 -1.25
C GLN A 689 39.24 4.07 -2.29
N ARG A 690 38.84 2.87 -1.85
CA ARG A 690 38.51 1.76 -2.76
C ARG A 690 37.30 2.07 -3.64
N ILE A 691 36.27 2.69 -3.08
CA ILE A 691 35.06 3.08 -3.83
C ILE A 691 35.41 4.19 -4.84
N ASN A 692 36.22 5.17 -4.47
CA ASN A 692 36.69 6.21 -5.41
C ASN A 692 37.49 5.60 -6.58
N ALA A 693 38.35 4.63 -6.31
CA ALA A 693 39.07 3.92 -7.37
C ALA A 693 38.13 3.12 -8.29
N ALA A 694 37.03 2.57 -7.76
CA ALA A 694 36.00 1.95 -8.58
C ALA A 694 35.23 2.98 -9.42
N PHE A 695 34.95 4.17 -8.88
CA PHE A 695 34.38 5.28 -9.65
C PHE A 695 35.33 5.78 -10.75
N ASP A 696 36.64 5.85 -10.52
CA ASP A 696 37.58 6.20 -11.59
C ASP A 696 37.50 5.21 -12.75
N ARG A 697 37.39 3.90 -12.45
CA ARG A 697 37.20 2.87 -13.47
C ARG A 697 35.86 3.00 -14.18
N PHE A 698 34.79 3.31 -13.44
CA PHE A 698 33.47 3.58 -14.00
C PHE A 698 33.47 4.80 -14.94
N VAL A 699 34.06 5.92 -14.54
CA VAL A 699 34.21 7.13 -15.36
C VAL A 699 35.07 6.85 -16.60
N ALA A 700 36.17 6.11 -16.46
CA ALA A 700 36.99 5.70 -17.60
C ALA A 700 36.21 4.81 -18.59
N ALA A 701 35.38 3.89 -18.08
CA ALA A 701 34.53 3.05 -18.91
C ALA A 701 33.46 3.88 -19.64
N LEU A 702 32.78 4.82 -18.96
CA LEU A 702 31.80 5.73 -19.56
C LEU A 702 32.40 6.55 -20.71
N LYS A 703 33.63 7.05 -20.54
CA LYS A 703 34.36 7.77 -21.59
C LYS A 703 34.62 6.88 -22.79
N LYS A 704 35.09 5.65 -22.54
CA LYS A 704 35.42 4.68 -23.59
C LYS A 704 34.17 4.23 -24.36
N SER A 705 33.05 4.06 -23.68
CA SER A 705 31.77 3.73 -24.30
C SER A 705 31.06 4.95 -24.87
N ASP A 706 31.54 6.17 -24.65
CA ASP A 706 30.87 7.41 -25.09
C ASP A 706 29.41 7.50 -24.61
N THR A 707 29.10 6.89 -23.47
CA THR A 707 27.72 6.74 -22.95
C THR A 707 27.02 8.08 -22.79
N LEU A 708 27.76 9.09 -22.32
CA LEU A 708 27.20 10.43 -22.08
C LEU A 708 26.80 11.14 -23.40
N ALA A 709 27.46 10.84 -24.52
CA ALA A 709 27.15 11.43 -25.83
C ALA A 709 26.16 10.58 -26.65
N LYS A 710 26.21 9.24 -26.54
CA LYS A 710 25.38 8.28 -27.29
C LYS A 710 23.87 8.42 -27.09
N ALA A 711 23.44 9.17 -26.09
CA ALA A 711 22.04 9.38 -25.75
C ALA A 711 21.16 10.03 -26.86
N LEU A 712 21.72 10.49 -27.99
CA LEU A 712 20.93 11.13 -29.06
C LEU A 712 20.79 10.32 -30.38
N ALA A 713 21.27 9.08 -30.46
CA ALA A 713 21.15 8.31 -31.72
C ALA A 713 19.70 7.85 -32.07
N MET A 714 18.73 7.96 -31.15
CA MET A 714 17.35 7.47 -31.36
C MET A 714 16.30 8.55 -31.64
N LEU A 715 16.59 9.84 -31.42
CA LEU A 715 15.62 10.94 -31.63
C LEU A 715 15.58 11.46 -33.07
N LYS A 716 16.59 11.16 -33.90
CA LYS A 716 16.62 11.53 -35.32
C LYS A 716 15.96 10.49 -36.26
N ALA A 717 15.49 9.38 -35.73
CA ALA A 717 14.92 8.26 -36.50
C ALA A 717 13.44 7.97 -36.20
N ALA A 718 12.78 8.78 -35.36
CA ALA A 718 11.38 8.65 -34.99
C ALA A 718 10.53 9.75 -35.62
#